data_AF-A0A9E1R4C2-F1
#
_entry.id   AF-A0A9E1R4C2-F1
#
_cell.length_a   1.000
_cell.length_b   1.000
_cell.length_c   1.000
_cell.angle_alpha   90.00
_cell.angle_beta   90.00
_cell.angle_gamma   90.00
#
_symmetry.space_group_name_H-M   'P 1'
#
loop_
_entity.id
_entity.type
_entity.pdbx_description
1 polymer ?
#
loop_
_entity_poly.entity_id
_entity_poly.type
_entity_poly.pdbx_seq_one_letter_code
_entity_poly.pdbx_strand_id
1 'polypeptide(L)'
;TVQGADGADDIDGSEGDDLLFGADGADVIDGNLGADTIDGGLGDDTINGGIGNDVLSGGISGSLTETAPGAGDWVFIPDAYWAHLADGDDTLAGGLGDDIFIAWFGDDQITVGGNAVQDYQAAYSAWNGAVSTESAKKGIYDSDIATTNGAKTTWDTAEGIESSKYNLYTTASNDLQAAIDGHNAAWQGNETAQGNLTAAQGAANSSASTLSAKTSAKNSAQQAYDAALASQVDGGFENNSFGDWSYIGSASVKNNAATASDGNYYAELISQPTSKSNIASYLEISSGNSVLNGGTEGSAIKTTMNLPADVTVTFDWDFINGESPSSSQTYQDFAFVVADGNALTLASTINDYPGWQTYSYTTTFSGEHIFGLGVMNEQDKQVESRLRVDNFKITGGSQNDVTAELNALNAAIVEYNTAVTDTETAQGNLTAAIGEHNAAASALAEKTTAKDSAQTANDDAYTHWQNAKDGADEKEELYDDAKEISDVSHAEWQTAINTTAQLLTTRDNLEPLQHQTDELLIPETFTLTAAELDLVTGDLSISYTTPGGTELFALEHSVTIADHLIDPIDVITLDIDGDGILETFEVAGQFTADTDSNTLIVGSENSSGETLVGAGGDDWIIGNDGDDTIFGADGDDTIDGGAGADTITGGTGDDDIEGGSGSDTVVFAGNKGDFTFAVASDGTLTVTDEGTGNTLGVDTVSGVETLSFADGDLTVTTLAGGAVTLTGSGVGD
;
A
#
# COMPACT_ATOMS: atom_id res chain seq x y z
N THR A 1 59.14 -17.33 18.46
CA THR A 1 60.19 -18.14 19.14
C THR A 1 59.61 -19.00 20.24
N VAL A 2 59.69 -20.32 20.08
CA VAL A 2 59.23 -21.32 21.05
C VAL A 2 60.39 -22.31 21.30
N GLN A 3 60.54 -22.79 22.53
CA GLN A 3 61.59 -23.74 22.90
C GLN A 3 61.01 -24.82 23.82
N GLY A 4 61.15 -26.08 23.40
CA GLY A 4 60.92 -27.30 24.16
C GLY A 4 61.97 -27.52 25.25
N ALA A 5 61.83 -28.61 25.97
CA ALA A 5 62.69 -29.04 27.06
C ALA A 5 63.01 -30.53 26.91
N ASP A 6 64.02 -31.03 27.63
CA ASP A 6 64.36 -32.46 27.57
C ASP A 6 63.12 -33.37 27.81
N GLY A 7 62.73 -34.18 26.83
CA GLY A 7 61.52 -34.99 26.78
C GLY A 7 60.87 -34.97 25.39
N ALA A 8 59.77 -35.71 25.19
CA ALA A 8 58.98 -35.62 23.94
C ALA A 8 57.96 -34.47 24.07
N ASP A 9 58.11 -33.45 23.24
CA ASP A 9 57.32 -32.22 23.25
C ASP A 9 56.39 -32.10 22.02
N ASP A 10 55.40 -31.22 22.12
CA ASP A 10 54.42 -30.87 21.08
C ASP A 10 54.43 -29.32 20.97
N ILE A 11 54.98 -28.81 19.88
CA ILE A 11 55.37 -27.41 19.69
C ILE A 11 54.60 -26.83 18.49
N ASP A 12 53.87 -25.73 18.71
CA ASP A 12 53.03 -25.06 17.71
C ASP A 12 53.50 -23.60 17.54
N GLY A 13 53.92 -23.25 16.32
CA GLY A 13 54.44 -21.95 15.90
C GLY A 13 53.38 -20.87 15.67
N SER A 14 52.13 -21.25 15.33
CA SER A 14 51.03 -20.33 14.98
C SER A 14 51.28 -19.43 13.75
N GLU A 15 50.55 -18.32 13.58
CA GLU A 15 50.77 -17.42 12.43
C GLU A 15 51.93 -16.43 12.71
N GLY A 16 52.96 -16.39 11.86
CA GLY A 16 54.09 -15.48 11.88
C GLY A 16 55.42 -16.17 11.52
N ASP A 17 56.48 -15.39 11.31
CA ASP A 17 57.85 -15.93 11.11
C ASP A 17 58.45 -16.31 12.48
N ASP A 18 58.53 -17.61 12.76
CA ASP A 18 58.85 -18.18 14.07
C ASP A 18 60.24 -18.83 14.16
N LEU A 19 60.64 -19.11 15.40
CA LEU A 19 61.93 -19.75 15.72
C LEU A 19 61.67 -20.84 16.74
N LEU A 20 61.65 -22.10 16.34
CA LEU A 20 61.19 -23.24 17.14
C LEU A 20 62.38 -24.16 17.46
N PHE A 21 62.49 -24.62 18.71
CA PHE A 21 63.56 -25.53 19.16
C PHE A 21 62.97 -26.70 19.97
N GLY A 22 63.24 -27.96 19.62
CA GLY A 22 62.75 -29.15 20.35
C GLY A 22 63.57 -29.50 21.60
N ALA A 23 64.91 -29.52 21.47
CA ALA A 23 65.88 -29.94 22.50
C ALA A 23 66.05 -31.49 22.56
N ASP A 24 66.36 -32.08 23.72
CA ASP A 24 66.60 -33.53 23.80
C ASP A 24 65.25 -34.28 23.86
N GLY A 25 64.84 -35.04 22.85
CA GLY A 25 63.45 -35.46 22.78
C GLY A 25 63.09 -36.43 21.67
N ALA A 26 61.79 -36.55 21.44
CA ALA A 26 61.21 -37.15 20.25
C ALA A 26 59.98 -36.29 19.99
N ASP A 27 60.23 -35.15 19.40
CA ASP A 27 59.36 -33.98 19.44
C ASP A 27 58.43 -33.93 18.23
N VAL A 28 57.30 -33.24 18.36
CA VAL A 28 56.39 -32.92 17.27
C VAL A 28 56.34 -31.40 17.15
N ILE A 29 56.76 -30.84 16.02
CA ILE A 29 56.90 -29.40 15.83
C ILE A 29 56.15 -28.96 14.56
N ASP A 30 55.15 -28.08 14.71
CA ASP A 30 54.33 -27.51 13.63
C ASP A 30 54.58 -25.99 13.51
N GLY A 31 55.10 -25.50 12.38
CA GLY A 31 55.38 -24.07 12.10
C GLY A 31 54.14 -23.23 11.79
N ASN A 32 53.22 -23.76 10.97
CA ASN A 32 51.95 -23.14 10.52
C ASN A 32 52.06 -22.08 9.41
N LEU A 33 51.84 -20.78 9.63
CA LEU A 33 51.83 -19.77 8.55
C LEU A 33 52.98 -18.78 8.78
N GLY A 34 54.00 -18.74 7.94
CA GLY A 34 55.12 -17.79 8.07
C GLY A 34 56.43 -18.39 7.57
N ALA A 35 57.51 -17.60 7.57
CA ALA A 35 58.85 -18.09 7.27
C ALA A 35 59.57 -18.48 8.56
N ASP A 36 59.55 -19.76 8.89
CA ASP A 36 59.95 -20.29 10.19
C ASP A 36 61.41 -20.78 10.20
N THR A 37 62.00 -20.89 11.39
CA THR A 37 63.29 -21.57 11.60
C THR A 37 63.11 -22.59 12.71
N ILE A 38 63.23 -23.88 12.40
CA ILE A 38 62.92 -24.98 13.30
C ILE A 38 64.15 -25.88 13.48
N ASP A 39 64.47 -26.23 14.73
CA ASP A 39 65.55 -27.14 15.11
C ASP A 39 65.03 -28.18 16.09
N GLY A 40 64.98 -29.45 15.69
CA GLY A 40 64.48 -30.58 16.48
C GLY A 40 65.33 -30.88 17.71
N GLY A 41 66.66 -30.88 17.58
CA GLY A 41 67.57 -31.19 18.69
C GLY A 41 68.00 -32.67 18.72
N LEU A 42 68.02 -33.32 19.89
CA LEU A 42 68.49 -34.71 20.01
C LEU A 42 67.33 -35.69 20.05
N GLY A 43 67.12 -36.47 18.99
CA GLY A 43 66.26 -37.66 18.99
C GLY A 43 65.28 -37.66 17.82
N ASP A 44 64.39 -38.67 17.77
CA ASP A 44 63.55 -38.91 16.58
C ASP A 44 62.39 -37.90 16.54
N ASP A 45 62.58 -36.81 15.81
CA ASP A 45 61.66 -35.67 15.77
C ASP A 45 60.75 -35.69 14.52
N THR A 46 59.51 -35.23 14.70
CA THR A 46 58.53 -35.01 13.65
C THR A 46 58.33 -33.51 13.45
N ILE A 47 58.76 -32.97 12.31
CA ILE A 47 58.71 -31.53 12.03
C ILE A 47 57.82 -31.28 10.81
N ASN A 48 57.06 -30.19 10.84
CA ASN A 48 56.22 -29.70 9.75
C ASN A 48 56.35 -28.17 9.69
N GLY A 49 56.98 -27.65 8.63
CA GLY A 49 57.21 -26.20 8.47
C GLY A 49 55.92 -25.40 8.27
N GLY A 50 54.93 -25.97 7.58
CA GLY A 50 53.71 -25.23 7.22
C GLY A 50 53.90 -24.32 5.99
N ILE A 51 53.05 -23.31 5.85
CA ILE A 51 53.02 -22.37 4.72
C ILE A 51 54.01 -21.23 4.96
N GLY A 52 55.15 -21.28 4.30
CA GLY A 52 56.09 -20.19 4.05
C GLY A 52 57.49 -20.76 3.78
N ASN A 53 58.49 -19.86 3.69
CA ASN A 53 59.87 -20.26 3.39
C ASN A 53 60.60 -20.59 4.69
N ASP A 54 60.71 -21.88 5.00
CA ASP A 54 61.16 -22.36 6.30
C ASP A 54 62.62 -22.88 6.27
N VAL A 55 63.28 -22.83 7.43
CA VAL A 55 64.62 -23.40 7.65
C VAL A 55 64.51 -24.49 8.69
N LEU A 56 64.76 -25.75 8.33
CA LEU A 56 64.54 -26.91 9.19
C LEU A 56 65.86 -27.63 9.53
N SER A 57 65.99 -28.18 10.73
CA SER A 57 67.12 -29.00 11.19
C SER A 57 66.65 -30.10 12.15
N GLY A 58 67.10 -31.35 11.96
CA GLY A 58 66.77 -32.50 12.83
C GLY A 58 67.78 -32.75 13.97
N GLY A 59 68.81 -31.92 14.10
CA GLY A 59 69.89 -32.07 15.08
C GLY A 59 70.76 -33.32 14.88
N ILE A 60 71.45 -33.80 15.93
CA ILE A 60 72.69 -34.62 15.77
C ILE A 60 72.56 -36.14 16.06
N SER A 61 71.35 -36.70 16.27
CA SER A 61 71.25 -38.14 16.60
C SER A 61 69.86 -38.82 16.45
N GLY A 62 68.96 -38.29 15.63
CA GLY A 62 67.64 -38.89 15.44
C GLY A 62 67.16 -38.79 14.01
N SER A 63 66.19 -39.63 13.67
CA SER A 63 65.57 -39.65 12.33
C SER A 63 64.50 -38.56 12.27
N LEU A 64 64.64 -37.64 11.31
CA LEU A 64 63.61 -36.65 11.03
C LEU A 64 62.51 -37.27 10.15
N THR A 65 61.25 -37.10 10.52
CA THR A 65 60.10 -37.49 9.68
C THR A 65 59.14 -36.33 9.51
N GLU A 66 58.93 -35.89 8.28
CA GLU A 66 57.92 -34.89 7.95
C GLU A 66 56.61 -35.54 7.46
N THR A 67 55.47 -35.04 7.93
CA THR A 67 54.17 -35.70 7.70
C THR A 67 53.19 -34.93 6.82
N ALA A 68 53.43 -33.65 6.52
CA ALA A 68 52.57 -32.85 5.64
C ALA A 68 53.26 -31.55 5.21
N PRO A 69 53.99 -31.54 4.09
CA PRO A 69 54.76 -30.37 3.78
C PRO A 69 53.84 -29.23 3.28
N GLY A 70 54.09 -28.03 3.77
CA GLY A 70 53.28 -26.84 3.44
C GLY A 70 53.79 -26.12 2.19
N ALA A 71 53.60 -24.80 2.13
CA ALA A 71 53.85 -24.03 0.91
C ALA A 71 54.91 -22.92 1.08
N GLY A 72 56.14 -23.18 0.62
CA GLY A 72 57.26 -22.24 0.42
C GLY A 72 58.59 -22.97 0.19
N ASP A 73 59.67 -22.21 -0.08
CA ASP A 73 61.02 -22.73 -0.40
C ASP A 73 61.80 -23.10 0.88
N TRP A 74 62.30 -24.33 1.00
CA TRP A 74 62.94 -24.81 2.22
C TRP A 74 64.46 -24.94 2.12
N VAL A 75 65.15 -24.69 3.25
CA VAL A 75 66.60 -24.93 3.35
C VAL A 75 66.89 -25.80 4.56
N PHE A 76 67.38 -27.02 4.32
CA PHE A 76 67.83 -27.92 5.38
C PHE A 76 69.31 -27.70 5.69
N ILE A 77 69.65 -27.48 6.97
CA ILE A 77 71.03 -27.27 7.42
C ILE A 77 71.38 -28.21 8.59
N PRO A 78 72.26 -29.19 8.41
CA PRO A 78 72.84 -29.93 9.53
C PRO A 78 73.93 -29.09 10.24
N ASP A 79 73.98 -29.14 11.58
CA ASP A 79 74.89 -28.31 12.39
C ASP A 79 76.36 -28.70 12.16
N ALA A 80 77.14 -27.78 11.58
CA ALA A 80 78.50 -27.98 11.06
C ALA A 80 79.58 -28.32 12.10
N TYR A 81 79.24 -28.44 13.39
CA TYR A 81 80.26 -28.46 14.43
C TYR A 81 80.72 -29.87 14.84
N TRP A 82 79.89 -30.92 14.80
CA TRP A 82 80.22 -32.26 15.38
C TRP A 82 79.72 -33.47 14.54
N ALA A 83 79.53 -33.31 13.22
CA ALA A 83 78.98 -34.30 12.28
C ALA A 83 79.91 -35.51 11.96
N HIS A 84 80.48 -36.16 12.97
CA HIS A 84 81.44 -37.28 12.77
C HIS A 84 81.02 -38.56 13.49
N LEU A 85 79.84 -38.57 14.12
CA LEU A 85 79.36 -39.65 14.98
C LEU A 85 77.84 -39.81 14.82
N ALA A 86 77.45 -40.51 13.75
CA ALA A 86 76.10 -41.03 13.51
C ALA A 86 75.02 -39.95 13.35
N ASP A 87 74.95 -39.37 12.16
CA ASP A 87 73.64 -39.15 11.53
C ASP A 87 72.99 -40.53 11.30
N GLY A 88 71.68 -40.59 11.55
CA GLY A 88 70.86 -41.77 11.28
C GLY A 88 70.14 -41.59 9.95
N ASP A 89 69.60 -42.67 9.40
CA ASP A 89 68.83 -42.65 8.16
C ASP A 89 67.65 -41.65 8.28
N ASP A 90 67.76 -40.48 7.63
CA ASP A 90 66.72 -39.45 7.66
C ASP A 90 65.66 -39.70 6.58
N THR A 91 64.39 -39.36 6.86
CA THR A 91 63.30 -39.41 5.87
C THR A 91 62.72 -38.01 5.69
N LEU A 92 63.22 -37.30 4.68
CA LEU A 92 62.83 -35.92 4.38
C LEU A 92 61.72 -35.89 3.32
N ALA A 93 60.78 -34.95 3.39
CA ALA A 93 59.73 -34.79 2.37
C ALA A 93 59.64 -33.34 1.90
N GLY A 94 60.11 -33.03 0.69
CA GLY A 94 59.98 -31.70 0.08
C GLY A 94 58.53 -31.25 -0.04
N GLY A 95 58.28 -29.95 0.11
CA GLY A 95 56.97 -29.34 0.08
C GLY A 95 56.59 -28.70 -1.24
N LEU A 96 55.71 -27.70 -1.18
CA LEU A 96 55.45 -26.84 -2.33
C LEU A 96 56.48 -25.70 -2.33
N GLY A 97 57.61 -25.83 -3.02
CA GLY A 97 58.59 -24.74 -3.20
C GLY A 97 59.77 -25.16 -4.07
N ASP A 98 60.78 -24.28 -4.17
CA ASP A 98 62.13 -24.69 -4.58
C ASP A 98 62.91 -25.12 -3.31
N ASP A 99 63.05 -26.42 -3.07
CA ASP A 99 63.67 -26.92 -1.82
C ASP A 99 65.17 -27.22 -1.98
N ILE A 100 65.97 -26.91 -0.96
CA ILE A 100 67.41 -27.22 -0.89
C ILE A 100 67.67 -28.27 0.19
N PHE A 101 68.15 -29.44 -0.24
CA PHE A 101 68.62 -30.53 0.59
C PHE A 101 70.15 -30.59 0.58
N ILE A 102 70.78 -30.87 1.72
CA ILE A 102 72.25 -31.00 1.82
C ILE A 102 72.57 -32.39 2.39
N ALA A 103 73.20 -33.25 1.61
CA ALA A 103 73.59 -34.61 2.01
C ALA A 103 74.87 -34.58 2.89
N TRP A 104 74.86 -35.24 4.05
CA TRP A 104 76.03 -35.41 4.93
C TRP A 104 76.32 -36.90 5.16
N PHE A 105 76.79 -37.37 6.31
CA PHE A 105 77.06 -38.81 6.47
C PHE A 105 75.71 -39.56 6.63
N GLY A 106 75.68 -40.89 6.53
CA GLY A 106 74.45 -41.69 6.69
C GLY A 106 73.84 -42.22 5.38
N ASP A 107 72.83 -43.07 5.48
CA ASP A 107 72.03 -43.53 4.33
C ASP A 107 70.66 -42.84 4.40
N ASP A 108 70.48 -41.74 3.67
CA ASP A 108 69.30 -40.88 3.77
C ASP A 108 68.26 -41.20 2.69
N GLN A 109 66.99 -41.10 3.06
CA GLN A 109 65.87 -41.15 2.11
C GLN A 109 65.25 -39.76 1.98
N ILE A 110 65.35 -39.17 0.80
CA ILE A 110 64.70 -37.91 0.47
C ILE A 110 63.51 -38.21 -0.43
N THR A 111 62.31 -37.92 0.06
CA THR A 111 61.11 -37.85 -0.76
C THR A 111 61.03 -36.44 -1.32
N VAL A 112 61.16 -36.28 -2.63
CA VAL A 112 60.89 -34.98 -3.25
C VAL A 112 59.38 -34.90 -3.43
N GLY A 113 58.70 -34.25 -2.48
CA GLY A 113 57.26 -34.05 -2.56
C GLY A 113 56.93 -32.89 -3.50
N GLY A 114 55.82 -33.02 -4.23
CA GLY A 114 55.29 -31.95 -5.08
C GLY A 114 55.82 -32.00 -6.52
N ASN A 115 55.06 -32.61 -7.43
CA ASN A 115 55.18 -32.20 -8.82
C ASN A 115 54.20 -31.05 -9.09
N ALA A 116 54.61 -30.10 -9.94
CA ALA A 116 53.80 -28.97 -10.36
C ALA A 116 52.40 -29.36 -10.89
N VAL A 117 52.19 -30.63 -11.27
CA VAL A 117 50.92 -31.17 -11.78
C VAL A 117 49.95 -31.58 -10.66
N GLN A 118 50.42 -32.18 -9.55
CA GLN A 118 49.62 -32.50 -8.38
C GLN A 118 49.23 -31.22 -7.64
N ASP A 119 50.12 -30.24 -7.62
CA ASP A 119 49.90 -28.94 -6.98
C ASP A 119 48.91 -28.10 -7.78
N TYR A 120 49.10 -28.07 -9.11
CA TYR A 120 48.13 -27.51 -10.02
C TYR A 120 46.79 -28.25 -9.92
N GLN A 121 46.74 -29.59 -9.85
CA GLN A 121 45.48 -30.33 -9.78
C GLN A 121 44.77 -30.19 -8.44
N ALA A 122 45.48 -30.11 -7.32
CA ALA A 122 44.92 -29.88 -5.99
C ALA A 122 44.39 -28.44 -5.88
N ALA A 123 45.19 -27.44 -6.30
CA ALA A 123 44.78 -26.04 -6.34
C ALA A 123 43.64 -25.80 -7.35
N TYR A 124 43.70 -26.42 -8.53
CA TYR A 124 42.65 -26.35 -9.55
C TYR A 124 41.39 -27.10 -9.14
N SER A 125 41.49 -28.20 -8.39
CA SER A 125 40.34 -28.93 -7.84
C SER A 125 39.70 -28.17 -6.69
N ALA A 126 40.48 -27.54 -5.81
CA ALA A 126 39.98 -26.64 -4.77
C ALA A 126 39.31 -25.39 -5.39
N TRP A 127 39.93 -24.79 -6.41
CA TRP A 127 39.36 -23.68 -7.17
C TRP A 127 38.09 -24.09 -7.94
N ASN A 128 38.07 -25.22 -8.64
CA ASN A 128 36.86 -25.73 -9.31
C ASN A 128 35.77 -26.13 -8.31
N GLY A 129 36.14 -26.65 -7.14
CA GLY A 129 35.21 -26.93 -6.05
C GLY A 129 34.53 -25.66 -5.57
N ALA A 130 35.29 -24.58 -5.37
CA ALA A 130 34.78 -23.25 -5.05
C ALA A 130 33.93 -22.67 -6.20
N VAL A 131 34.41 -22.70 -7.44
CA VAL A 131 33.71 -22.16 -8.62
C VAL A 131 32.44 -22.93 -8.96
N SER A 132 32.38 -24.24 -8.73
CA SER A 132 31.20 -25.07 -8.99
C SER A 132 30.10 -24.88 -7.93
N THR A 133 30.47 -24.73 -6.66
CA THR A 133 29.52 -24.30 -5.62
C THR A 133 29.07 -22.85 -5.83
N GLU A 134 29.93 -21.97 -6.32
CA GLU A 134 29.56 -20.61 -6.72
C GLU A 134 28.75 -20.55 -8.02
N SER A 135 28.91 -21.47 -8.96
CA SER A 135 28.03 -21.59 -10.13
C SER A 135 26.66 -22.11 -9.73
N ALA A 136 26.57 -22.96 -8.71
CA ALA A 136 25.32 -23.36 -8.09
C ALA A 136 24.66 -22.18 -7.35
N LYS A 137 25.44 -21.39 -6.58
CA LYS A 137 24.95 -20.15 -5.93
C LYS A 137 24.60 -19.05 -6.93
N LYS A 138 25.33 -18.91 -8.04
CA LYS A 138 25.04 -18.01 -9.16
C LYS A 138 23.82 -18.49 -9.94
N GLY A 139 23.63 -19.80 -10.10
CA GLY A 139 22.41 -20.37 -10.67
C GLY A 139 21.19 -20.12 -9.80
N ILE A 140 21.35 -20.22 -8.47
CA ILE A 140 20.36 -19.76 -7.48
C ILE A 140 20.15 -18.25 -7.60
N TYR A 141 21.21 -17.45 -7.68
CA TYR A 141 21.16 -16.00 -7.86
C TYR A 141 20.55 -15.56 -9.20
N ASP A 142 20.76 -16.27 -10.31
CA ASP A 142 20.17 -15.97 -11.61
C ASP A 142 18.69 -16.39 -11.65
N SER A 143 18.35 -17.49 -10.96
CA SER A 143 16.96 -17.91 -10.67
C SER A 143 16.26 -16.91 -9.74
N ASP A 144 16.97 -16.41 -8.74
CA ASP A 144 16.50 -15.41 -7.79
C ASP A 144 16.50 -14.03 -8.41
N ILE A 145 17.37 -13.70 -9.37
CA ILE A 145 17.30 -12.50 -10.23
C ILE A 145 16.13 -12.61 -11.19
N ALA A 146 15.81 -13.79 -11.73
CA ALA A 146 14.58 -13.96 -12.51
C ALA A 146 13.34 -13.76 -11.60
N THR A 147 13.43 -14.19 -10.35
CA THR A 147 12.41 -13.98 -9.30
C THR A 147 12.38 -12.52 -8.81
N THR A 148 13.52 -11.82 -8.76
CA THR A 148 13.73 -10.45 -8.28
C THR A 148 13.52 -9.43 -9.39
N ASN A 149 13.75 -9.76 -10.66
CA ASN A 149 13.24 -9.01 -11.81
C ASN A 149 11.73 -9.22 -11.95
N GLY A 150 11.23 -10.40 -11.59
CA GLY A 150 9.83 -10.62 -11.27
C GLY A 150 9.37 -9.66 -10.17
N ALA A 151 10.08 -9.59 -9.04
CA ALA A 151 9.77 -8.73 -7.91
C ALA A 151 9.96 -7.24 -8.21
N LYS A 152 10.87 -6.84 -9.10
CA LYS A 152 11.06 -5.47 -9.59
C LYS A 152 9.93 -5.09 -10.55
N THR A 153 9.47 -6.02 -11.38
CA THR A 153 8.25 -5.84 -12.16
C THR A 153 7.04 -5.74 -11.22
N THR A 154 7.02 -6.52 -10.13
CA THR A 154 6.04 -6.39 -9.04
C THR A 154 6.19 -5.08 -8.28
N TRP A 155 7.40 -4.53 -8.13
CA TRP A 155 7.71 -3.26 -7.47
C TRP A 155 7.30 -2.06 -8.33
N ASP A 156 7.58 -2.08 -9.63
CA ASP A 156 7.09 -1.11 -10.60
C ASP A 156 5.55 -1.20 -10.73
N THR A 157 4.98 -2.40 -10.55
CA THR A 157 3.53 -2.61 -10.40
C THR A 157 3.01 -2.09 -9.05
N ALA A 158 3.79 -2.22 -7.97
CA ALA A 158 3.47 -1.79 -6.62
C ALA A 158 3.53 -0.25 -6.47
N GLU A 159 4.49 0.45 -7.09
CA GLU A 159 4.51 1.92 -7.20
C GLU A 159 3.28 2.42 -8.00
N GLY A 160 2.91 1.70 -9.07
CA GLY A 160 1.65 1.94 -9.78
C GLY A 160 0.41 1.71 -8.89
N ILE A 161 0.49 0.76 -7.97
CA ILE A 161 -0.55 0.46 -6.96
C ILE A 161 -0.55 1.50 -5.83
N GLU A 162 0.58 2.09 -5.45
CA GLU A 162 0.71 3.12 -4.41
C GLU A 162 0.08 4.45 -4.87
N SER A 163 0.35 4.84 -6.12
CA SER A 163 -0.39 5.94 -6.78
C SER A 163 -1.89 5.64 -6.89
N SER A 164 -2.27 4.37 -7.06
CA SER A 164 -3.68 3.96 -7.07
C SER A 164 -4.31 3.96 -5.67
N LYS A 165 -3.53 3.67 -4.61
CA LYS A 165 -3.93 3.71 -3.19
C LYS A 165 -4.27 5.13 -2.75
N TYR A 166 -3.40 6.10 -3.04
CA TYR A 166 -3.64 7.49 -2.66
C TYR A 166 -4.91 8.02 -3.33
N ASN A 167 -5.15 7.66 -4.60
CA ASN A 167 -6.35 8.09 -5.32
C ASN A 167 -7.63 7.41 -4.83
N LEU A 168 -7.62 6.11 -4.53
CA LEU A 168 -8.79 5.38 -4.03
C LEU A 168 -9.19 5.84 -2.63
N TYR A 169 -8.23 5.95 -1.70
CA TYR A 169 -8.51 6.41 -0.34
C TYR A 169 -8.99 7.87 -0.33
N THR A 170 -8.33 8.75 -1.09
CA THR A 170 -8.72 10.17 -1.19
C THR A 170 -10.13 10.31 -1.79
N THR A 171 -10.45 9.54 -2.83
CA THR A 171 -11.79 9.55 -3.44
C THR A 171 -12.85 9.06 -2.44
N ALA A 172 -12.63 7.91 -1.80
CA ALA A 172 -13.56 7.37 -0.81
C ALA A 172 -13.74 8.31 0.40
N SER A 173 -12.69 9.01 0.81
CA SER A 173 -12.77 9.97 1.90
C SER A 173 -13.54 11.24 1.50
N ASN A 174 -13.41 11.71 0.26
CA ASN A 174 -14.19 12.83 -0.26
C ASN A 174 -15.66 12.46 -0.42
N ASP A 175 -15.96 11.25 -0.92
CA ASP A 175 -17.33 10.74 -1.08
C ASP A 175 -18.02 10.58 0.29
N LEU A 176 -17.32 10.07 1.30
CA LEU A 176 -17.81 10.02 2.68
C LEU A 176 -18.13 11.41 3.22
N GLN A 177 -17.23 12.39 3.03
CA GLN A 177 -17.48 13.75 3.49
C GLN A 177 -18.71 14.38 2.81
N ALA A 178 -18.86 14.18 1.50
CA ALA A 178 -20.04 14.65 0.77
C ALA A 178 -21.34 13.98 1.25
N ALA A 179 -21.29 12.68 1.59
CA ALA A 179 -22.44 11.96 2.14
C ALA A 179 -22.81 12.46 3.55
N ILE A 180 -21.83 12.73 4.41
CA ILE A 180 -22.04 13.35 5.74
C ILE A 180 -22.71 14.71 5.60
N ASP A 181 -22.23 15.57 4.70
CA ASP A 181 -22.79 16.90 4.48
C ASP A 181 -24.22 16.82 3.94
N GLY A 182 -24.49 15.89 3.02
CA GLY A 182 -25.83 15.60 2.51
C GLY A 182 -26.80 15.11 3.57
N HIS A 183 -26.36 14.19 4.45
CA HIS A 183 -27.14 13.72 5.59
C HIS A 183 -27.48 14.86 6.55
N ASN A 184 -26.49 15.67 6.93
CA ASN A 184 -26.69 16.80 7.84
C ASN A 184 -27.69 17.83 7.28
N ALA A 185 -27.59 18.15 5.99
CA ALA A 185 -28.53 19.05 5.33
C ALA A 185 -29.96 18.48 5.28
N ALA A 186 -30.10 17.18 4.99
CA ALA A 186 -31.40 16.50 4.96
C ALA A 186 -32.05 16.46 6.37
N TRP A 187 -31.26 16.22 7.41
CA TRP A 187 -31.72 16.23 8.80
C TRP A 187 -32.23 17.62 9.22
N GLN A 188 -31.46 18.68 8.97
CA GLN A 188 -31.90 20.06 9.25
C GLN A 188 -33.19 20.43 8.49
N GLY A 189 -33.31 19.97 7.24
CA GLY A 189 -34.53 20.14 6.45
C GLY A 189 -35.75 19.43 7.07
N ASN A 190 -35.55 18.26 7.66
CA ASN A 190 -36.59 17.51 8.37
C ASN A 190 -37.02 18.22 9.67
N GLU A 191 -36.07 18.70 10.48
CA GLU A 191 -36.38 19.48 11.69
C GLU A 191 -37.16 20.76 11.38
N THR A 192 -36.75 21.48 10.33
CA THR A 192 -37.44 22.69 9.87
C THR A 192 -38.88 22.37 9.46
N ALA A 193 -39.10 21.29 8.70
CA ALA A 193 -40.44 20.86 8.30
C ALA A 193 -41.30 20.47 9.51
N GLN A 194 -40.72 19.86 10.54
CA GLN A 194 -41.41 19.50 11.77
C GLN A 194 -41.83 20.75 12.58
N GLY A 195 -40.96 21.77 12.62
CA GLY A 195 -41.28 23.08 13.16
C GLY A 195 -42.46 23.74 12.44
N ASN A 196 -42.46 23.72 11.10
CA ASN A 196 -43.54 24.26 10.28
C ASN A 196 -44.88 23.54 10.50
N LEU A 197 -44.87 22.22 10.60
CA LEU A 197 -46.08 21.44 10.93
C LEU A 197 -46.66 21.85 12.29
N THR A 198 -45.79 22.01 13.29
CA THR A 198 -46.19 22.43 14.65
C THR A 198 -46.81 23.82 14.63
N ALA A 199 -46.21 24.76 13.89
CA ALA A 199 -46.75 26.12 13.72
C ALA A 199 -48.11 26.11 13.01
N ALA A 200 -48.25 25.35 11.92
CA ALA A 200 -49.51 25.23 11.18
C ALA A 200 -50.62 24.58 12.02
N GLN A 201 -50.30 23.56 12.83
CA GLN A 201 -51.23 22.97 13.80
C GLN A 201 -51.69 24.00 14.84
N GLY A 202 -50.78 24.85 15.34
CA GLY A 202 -51.09 25.95 16.26
C GLY A 202 -52.03 27.00 15.63
N ALA A 203 -51.81 27.35 14.37
CA ALA A 203 -52.69 28.25 13.61
C ALA A 203 -54.08 27.64 13.40
N ALA A 204 -54.18 26.38 13.00
CA ALA A 204 -55.45 25.67 12.84
C ALA A 204 -56.26 25.61 14.14
N ASN A 205 -55.61 25.30 15.28
CA ASN A 205 -56.24 25.28 16.61
C ASN A 205 -56.77 26.66 17.02
N SER A 206 -56.00 27.72 16.70
CA SER A 206 -56.38 29.11 16.99
C SER A 206 -57.57 29.56 16.14
N SER A 207 -57.58 29.22 14.85
CA SER A 207 -58.72 29.44 13.94
C SER A 207 -59.97 28.66 14.39
N ALA A 208 -59.81 27.43 14.87
CA ALA A 208 -60.93 26.63 15.39
C ALA A 208 -61.57 27.25 16.63
N SER A 209 -60.74 27.78 17.54
CA SER A 209 -61.19 28.52 18.73
C SER A 209 -61.91 29.82 18.34
N THR A 210 -61.41 30.53 17.33
CA THR A 210 -62.05 31.75 16.79
C THR A 210 -63.43 31.43 16.20
N LEU A 211 -63.54 30.39 15.39
CA LEU A 211 -64.82 29.93 14.84
C LEU A 211 -65.81 29.57 15.95
N SER A 212 -65.35 28.87 17.00
CA SER A 212 -66.19 28.54 18.15
C SER A 212 -66.74 29.80 18.83
N ALA A 213 -65.89 30.80 19.09
CA ALA A 213 -66.30 32.07 19.67
C ALA A 213 -67.28 32.86 18.78
N LYS A 214 -67.04 32.91 17.46
CA LYS A 214 -67.94 33.56 16.50
C LYS A 214 -69.29 32.84 16.39
N THR A 215 -69.29 31.51 16.45
CA THR A 215 -70.51 30.71 16.49
C THR A 215 -71.33 30.99 17.76
N SER A 216 -70.69 31.10 18.92
CA SER A 216 -71.36 31.52 20.16
C SER A 216 -71.96 32.92 20.04
N ALA A 217 -71.22 33.89 19.49
CA ALA A 217 -71.71 35.25 19.27
C ALA A 217 -72.92 35.29 18.32
N LYS A 218 -72.87 34.55 17.20
CA LYS A 218 -74.01 34.38 16.30
C LYS A 218 -75.23 33.81 17.02
N ASN A 219 -75.05 32.79 17.85
CA ASN A 219 -76.17 32.20 18.61
C ASN A 219 -76.78 33.21 19.60
N SER A 220 -75.96 34.05 20.25
CA SER A 220 -76.45 35.14 21.10
C SER A 220 -77.19 36.22 20.29
N ALA A 221 -76.67 36.61 19.13
CA ALA A 221 -77.33 37.59 18.24
C ALA A 221 -78.66 37.05 17.69
N GLN A 222 -78.74 35.75 17.37
CA GLN A 222 -79.98 35.08 16.98
C GLN A 222 -81.02 35.14 18.11
N GLN A 223 -80.63 34.85 19.36
CA GLN A 223 -81.53 34.96 20.51
C GLN A 223 -82.04 36.39 20.71
N ALA A 224 -81.19 37.40 20.52
CA ALA A 224 -81.59 38.81 20.61
C ALA A 224 -82.57 39.19 19.48
N TYR A 225 -82.32 38.73 18.25
CA TYR A 225 -83.24 38.89 17.13
C TYR A 225 -84.60 38.22 17.40
N ASP A 226 -84.61 36.97 17.86
CA ASP A 226 -85.85 36.23 18.17
C ASP A 226 -86.64 36.91 19.29
N ALA A 227 -85.96 37.45 20.31
CA ALA A 227 -86.59 38.20 21.39
C ALA A 227 -87.20 39.53 20.91
N ALA A 228 -86.49 40.28 20.05
CA ALA A 228 -87.00 41.52 19.46
C ALA A 228 -88.20 41.26 18.53
N LEU A 229 -88.19 40.15 17.80
CA LEU A 229 -89.31 39.72 16.96
C LEU A 229 -90.54 39.34 17.81
N ALA A 230 -90.34 38.65 18.93
CA ALA A 230 -91.41 38.26 19.84
C ALA A 230 -92.06 39.44 20.58
N SER A 231 -91.32 40.54 20.85
CA SER A 231 -91.89 41.72 21.50
C SER A 231 -92.89 42.49 20.61
N GLN A 232 -92.86 42.29 19.29
CA GLN A 232 -93.87 42.87 18.38
C GLN A 232 -95.24 42.16 18.44
N VAL A 233 -95.37 41.04 19.16
CA VAL A 233 -96.53 40.13 19.06
C VAL A 233 -97.62 40.39 20.13
N ASP A 234 -97.51 41.38 21.02
CA ASP A 234 -98.54 41.66 22.05
C ASP A 234 -99.71 42.57 21.58
N GLY A 235 -99.83 42.78 20.28
CA GLY A 235 -100.98 43.45 19.65
C GLY A 235 -101.37 42.74 18.36
N GLY A 236 -102.25 41.75 18.46
CA GLY A 236 -102.61 40.87 17.35
C GLY A 236 -103.21 41.59 16.12
N PHE A 237 -102.80 41.14 14.93
CA PHE A 237 -103.44 41.47 13.65
C PHE A 237 -103.65 40.19 12.83
N GLU A 238 -104.91 39.89 12.47
CA GLU A 238 -105.21 39.05 11.32
C GLU A 238 -105.29 39.91 10.04
N ASN A 239 -104.82 39.34 8.94
CA ASN A 239 -104.69 39.94 7.61
C ASN A 239 -106.05 40.28 6.98
N ASN A 240 -106.32 41.54 6.61
CA ASN A 240 -107.42 41.90 5.70
C ASN A 240 -106.91 42.64 4.43
N SER A 241 -106.85 41.89 3.33
CA SER A 241 -106.37 42.33 2.02
C SER A 241 -107.21 43.45 1.34
N PHE A 242 -107.18 44.69 1.81
CA PHE A 242 -107.63 45.87 1.05
C PHE A 242 -106.77 47.11 1.37
N GLY A 243 -106.11 47.65 0.35
CA GLY A 243 -105.05 48.66 0.45
C GLY A 243 -105.47 50.00 1.08
N ASP A 244 -104.65 50.39 2.05
CA ASP A 244 -104.25 51.73 2.51
C ASP A 244 -105.32 52.72 2.99
N TRP A 245 -105.72 52.57 4.26
CA TRP A 245 -105.99 53.66 5.22
C TRP A 245 -105.38 53.25 6.57
N SER A 246 -104.40 53.99 7.11
CA SER A 246 -103.95 53.77 8.50
C SER A 246 -103.67 55.07 9.25
N TYR A 247 -104.72 55.60 9.87
CA TYR A 247 -104.73 55.80 11.32
C TYR A 247 -105.80 54.86 11.87
N ILE A 248 -105.40 53.87 12.69
CA ILE A 248 -106.30 52.91 13.34
C ILE A 248 -106.24 53.16 14.85
N GLY A 249 -106.90 54.24 15.28
CA GLY A 249 -107.65 54.22 16.54
C GLY A 249 -109.06 53.74 16.22
N SER A 250 -109.61 52.83 17.03
CA SER A 250 -110.88 52.15 16.77
C SER A 250 -112.04 53.11 16.42
N ALA A 251 -112.46 53.14 15.16
CA ALA A 251 -113.72 53.75 14.73
C ALA A 251 -114.64 52.64 14.20
N SER A 252 -115.64 52.23 14.98
CA SER A 252 -116.75 51.44 14.44
C SER A 252 -117.77 52.39 13.82
N VAL A 253 -117.68 52.65 12.51
CA VAL A 253 -118.74 53.35 11.80
C VAL A 253 -119.79 52.31 11.41
N LYS A 254 -120.91 52.28 12.13
CA LYS A 254 -122.13 51.64 11.64
C LYS A 254 -122.92 52.68 10.85
N ASN A 255 -122.84 52.68 9.52
CA ASN A 255 -124.01 53.11 8.77
C ASN A 255 -124.16 52.53 7.38
N ASN A 256 -125.42 52.43 7.00
CA ASN A 256 -126.01 51.93 5.79
C ASN A 256 -126.30 53.14 4.87
N ALA A 257 -125.44 53.48 3.92
CA ALA A 257 -125.75 54.40 2.80
C ALA A 257 -124.69 54.32 1.67
N ALA A 258 -125.15 54.48 0.42
CA ALA A 258 -124.40 54.24 -0.82
C ALA A 258 -123.74 55.51 -1.40
N THR A 259 -122.64 55.34 -2.14
CA THR A 259 -121.90 56.38 -2.88
C THR A 259 -122.50 56.68 -4.25
N ALA A 260 -122.54 57.96 -4.64
CA ALA A 260 -122.86 58.41 -6.01
C ALA A 260 -121.58 58.58 -6.86
N SER A 261 -121.76 58.56 -8.19
CA SER A 261 -120.71 58.40 -9.20
C SER A 261 -119.85 59.64 -9.52
N ASP A 262 -120.02 60.75 -8.79
CA ASP A 262 -119.22 61.98 -8.96
C ASP A 262 -118.11 62.12 -7.90
N GLY A 263 -117.97 61.16 -6.98
CA GLY A 263 -116.91 61.15 -5.97
C GLY A 263 -117.20 61.98 -4.72
N ASN A 264 -118.41 62.54 -4.58
CA ASN A 264 -118.86 63.23 -3.37
C ASN A 264 -119.62 62.27 -2.43
N TYR A 265 -119.43 62.39 -1.12
CA TYR A 265 -120.27 61.71 -0.12
C TYR A 265 -121.46 62.60 0.25
N TYR A 266 -122.67 62.11 0.01
CA TYR A 266 -123.90 62.81 0.35
C TYR A 266 -124.44 62.36 1.70
N ALA A 267 -124.79 63.29 2.58
CA ALA A 267 -125.88 63.07 3.52
C ALA A 267 -127.20 63.29 2.74
N GLU A 268 -127.69 62.26 2.05
CA GLU A 268 -128.97 62.33 1.34
C GLU A 268 -130.09 61.92 2.29
N LEU A 269 -131.00 62.87 2.56
CA LEU A 269 -132.16 62.63 3.40
C LEU A 269 -133.25 61.94 2.61
N ILE A 270 -133.21 60.60 2.60
CA ILE A 270 -134.38 59.80 2.25
C ILE A 270 -135.35 59.88 3.44
N SER A 271 -136.19 60.91 3.42
CA SER A 271 -137.45 61.09 4.14
C SER A 271 -137.61 60.33 5.46
N GLN A 272 -137.51 61.01 6.61
CA GLN A 272 -138.52 60.88 7.67
C GLN A 272 -138.70 62.25 8.35
N PRO A 273 -139.88 62.90 8.26
CA PRO A 273 -140.12 64.15 8.97
C PRO A 273 -140.12 63.83 10.47
N THR A 274 -139.09 64.29 11.19
CA THR A 274 -138.98 64.10 12.64
C THR A 274 -139.21 65.44 13.34
N SER A 275 -140.02 65.42 14.40
CA SER A 275 -140.29 66.62 15.18
C SER A 275 -139.02 67.11 15.89
N LYS A 276 -138.95 68.41 16.18
CA LYS A 276 -137.91 69.03 17.02
C LYS A 276 -137.54 68.21 18.27
N SER A 277 -138.53 67.66 18.97
CA SER A 277 -138.31 66.86 20.19
C SER A 277 -137.55 65.56 19.92
N ASN A 278 -137.79 64.94 18.76
CA ASN A 278 -137.15 63.69 18.38
C ASN A 278 -135.70 63.93 17.94
N ILE A 279 -135.42 65.01 17.21
CA ILE A 279 -134.06 65.40 16.83
C ILE A 279 -133.22 65.74 18.07
N ALA A 280 -133.78 66.51 19.01
CA ALA A 280 -133.11 66.85 20.25
C ALA A 280 -132.72 65.60 21.05
N SER A 281 -133.64 64.64 21.17
CA SER A 281 -133.40 63.35 21.82
C SER A 281 -132.35 62.51 21.08
N TYR A 282 -132.43 62.42 19.75
CA TYR A 282 -131.53 61.62 18.91
C TYR A 282 -130.07 62.10 18.99
N LEU A 283 -129.85 63.42 18.99
CA LEU A 283 -128.53 64.04 19.07
C LEU A 283 -128.04 64.29 20.50
N GLU A 284 -128.81 63.89 21.52
CA GLU A 284 -128.51 64.09 22.93
C GLU A 284 -128.29 65.57 23.32
N ILE A 285 -129.06 66.48 22.71
CA ILE A 285 -129.08 67.91 23.05
C ILE A 285 -130.34 68.27 23.84
N SER A 286 -130.25 69.26 24.73
CA SER A 286 -131.41 69.70 25.53
C SER A 286 -132.57 70.18 24.63
N SER A 287 -133.80 69.72 24.89
CA SER A 287 -135.00 70.11 24.14
C SER A 287 -135.35 71.60 24.23
N GLY A 288 -134.79 72.31 25.21
CA GLY A 288 -134.87 73.77 25.37
C GLY A 288 -133.72 74.54 24.71
N ASN A 289 -132.82 73.87 23.96
CA ASN A 289 -131.69 74.53 23.31
C ASN A 289 -132.19 75.55 22.27
N SER A 290 -131.73 76.80 22.38
CA SER A 290 -132.15 77.91 21.53
C SER A 290 -131.82 77.71 20.05
N VAL A 291 -130.82 76.88 19.73
CA VAL A 291 -130.46 76.53 18.34
C VAL A 291 -131.64 75.88 17.60
N LEU A 292 -132.52 75.17 18.31
CA LEU A 292 -133.70 74.53 17.71
C LEU A 292 -134.98 75.38 17.77
N ASN A 293 -134.94 76.62 18.29
CA ASN A 293 -136.15 77.42 18.57
C ASN A 293 -136.86 78.04 17.35
N GLY A 294 -136.34 77.83 16.13
CA GLY A 294 -136.96 78.30 14.89
C GLY A 294 -137.48 77.20 13.96
N GLY A 295 -137.47 75.91 14.35
CA GLY A 295 -137.87 74.82 13.45
C GLY A 295 -138.91 73.87 14.04
N THR A 296 -139.78 73.37 13.15
CA THR A 296 -140.94 72.52 13.42
C THR A 296 -140.64 71.07 13.01
N GLU A 297 -139.98 70.87 11.87
CA GLU A 297 -139.54 69.57 11.35
C GLU A 297 -138.09 69.66 10.86
N GLY A 298 -137.40 68.53 10.83
CA GLY A 298 -136.04 68.49 10.33
C GLY A 298 -135.49 67.07 10.23
N SER A 299 -134.19 67.00 9.95
CA SER A 299 -133.47 65.75 10.05
C SER A 299 -132.02 65.96 10.49
N ALA A 300 -131.46 64.90 11.06
CA ALA A 300 -130.11 64.90 11.57
C ALA A 300 -129.42 63.54 11.42
N ILE A 301 -128.09 63.58 11.39
CA ILE A 301 -127.22 62.41 11.41
C ILE A 301 -126.36 62.50 12.68
N LYS A 302 -126.11 61.34 13.31
CA LYS A 302 -125.25 61.19 14.49
C LYS A 302 -124.16 60.17 14.23
N THR A 303 -122.97 60.43 14.74
CA THR A 303 -121.89 59.46 14.89
C THR A 303 -121.30 59.55 16.29
N THR A 304 -120.69 58.46 16.73
CA THR A 304 -120.08 58.34 18.06
C THR A 304 -118.66 57.81 17.90
N MET A 305 -117.70 58.43 18.60
CA MET A 305 -116.27 58.11 18.47
C MET A 305 -115.58 58.11 19.84
N ASN A 306 -114.76 57.10 20.13
CA ASN A 306 -113.91 57.13 21.32
C ASN A 306 -112.61 57.90 21.00
N LEU A 307 -112.40 59.04 21.66
CA LEU A 307 -111.24 59.90 21.43
C LEU A 307 -110.54 60.23 22.75
N PRO A 308 -109.20 60.40 22.76
CA PRO A 308 -108.51 60.96 23.92
C PRO A 308 -108.78 62.47 24.07
N ALA A 309 -108.54 63.02 25.25
CA ALA A 309 -108.54 64.47 25.50
C ALA A 309 -107.51 65.18 24.60
N ASP A 310 -107.74 66.47 24.33
CA ASP A 310 -106.87 67.36 23.55
C ASP A 310 -106.69 66.95 22.07
N VAL A 311 -107.63 66.16 21.55
CA VAL A 311 -107.70 65.82 20.12
C VAL A 311 -108.65 66.76 19.40
N THR A 312 -108.20 67.32 18.29
CA THR A 312 -109.01 68.24 17.46
C THR A 312 -109.59 67.51 16.26
N VAL A 313 -110.91 67.49 16.16
CA VAL A 313 -111.71 67.02 15.03
C VAL A 313 -112.08 68.22 14.16
N THR A 314 -111.84 68.14 12.86
CA THR A 314 -112.24 69.18 11.90
C THR A 314 -112.94 68.56 10.69
N PHE A 315 -113.89 69.28 10.10
CA PHE A 315 -114.44 68.98 8.78
C PHE A 315 -114.91 70.25 8.10
N ASP A 316 -114.92 70.23 6.77
CA ASP A 316 -115.48 71.30 5.95
C ASP A 316 -116.97 71.02 5.70
N TRP A 317 -117.81 72.05 5.64
CA TRP A 317 -119.24 71.95 5.40
C TRP A 317 -119.76 73.09 4.50
N ASP A 318 -120.86 72.84 3.80
CA ASP A 318 -121.53 73.85 2.97
C ASP A 318 -123.05 73.59 2.94
N PHE A 319 -123.86 74.65 3.09
CA PHE A 319 -125.31 74.56 3.16
C PHE A 319 -125.97 75.06 1.87
N ILE A 320 -126.84 74.24 1.28
CA ILE A 320 -127.62 74.57 0.10
C ILE A 320 -129.10 74.62 0.48
N ASN A 321 -129.69 75.82 0.39
CA ASN A 321 -131.14 75.97 0.41
C ASN A 321 -131.71 75.79 -1.00
N GLY A 322 -132.59 74.80 -1.18
CA GLY A 322 -133.23 74.45 -2.45
C GLY A 322 -134.48 75.26 -2.80
N GLU A 323 -134.94 76.15 -1.92
CA GLU A 323 -136.13 76.98 -2.16
C GLU A 323 -135.81 78.32 -2.85
N SER A 324 -136.58 78.65 -3.90
CA SER A 324 -136.46 79.96 -4.57
C SER A 324 -137.25 81.03 -3.80
N PRO A 325 -136.67 82.18 -3.44
CA PRO A 325 -137.35 83.14 -2.57
C PRO A 325 -138.59 83.73 -3.26
N SER A 326 -139.79 83.39 -2.77
CA SER A 326 -141.04 84.05 -3.18
C SER A 326 -141.23 85.34 -2.38
N SER A 327 -141.57 86.45 -3.04
CA SER A 327 -141.49 87.82 -2.54
C SER A 327 -142.49 88.22 -1.42
N SER A 328 -143.06 87.29 -0.65
CA SER A 328 -143.93 87.65 0.48
C SER A 328 -144.03 86.62 1.62
N GLN A 329 -143.07 85.71 1.81
CA GLN A 329 -143.03 84.80 2.96
C GLN A 329 -141.62 84.71 3.55
N THR A 330 -141.52 84.77 4.87
CA THR A 330 -140.28 84.55 5.64
C THR A 330 -140.13 83.04 5.90
N TYR A 331 -139.62 82.29 4.93
CA TYR A 331 -139.24 80.89 5.16
C TYR A 331 -137.90 80.86 5.92
N GLN A 332 -137.82 80.14 7.05
CA GLN A 332 -136.57 79.98 7.80
C GLN A 332 -136.09 78.53 7.88
N ASP A 333 -135.27 78.11 6.92
CA ASP A 333 -134.45 76.90 7.05
C ASP A 333 -133.10 77.24 7.69
N PHE A 334 -132.57 76.33 8.51
CA PHE A 334 -131.24 76.47 9.11
C PHE A 334 -130.52 75.13 9.28
N ALA A 335 -129.19 75.19 9.23
CA ALA A 335 -128.31 74.06 9.50
C ALA A 335 -127.60 74.24 10.84
N PHE A 336 -127.28 73.14 11.52
CA PHE A 336 -126.59 73.14 12.81
C PHE A 336 -125.70 71.91 12.99
N VAL A 337 -124.74 72.02 13.90
CA VAL A 337 -123.83 70.94 14.33
C VAL A 337 -123.97 70.72 15.83
N VAL A 338 -123.69 69.51 16.27
CA VAL A 338 -123.64 69.09 17.66
C VAL A 338 -122.31 68.40 17.93
N ALA A 339 -121.65 68.76 19.03
CA ALA A 339 -120.56 67.99 19.61
C ALA A 339 -120.78 67.88 21.12
N ASP A 340 -120.86 66.64 21.63
CA ASP A 340 -121.03 66.30 23.05
C ASP A 340 -122.17 67.09 23.74
N GLY A 341 -123.35 67.10 23.13
CA GLY A 341 -124.53 67.77 23.67
C GLY A 341 -124.58 69.29 23.44
N ASN A 342 -123.52 69.90 22.93
CA ASN A 342 -123.47 71.32 22.59
C ASN A 342 -123.83 71.54 21.12
N ALA A 343 -124.96 72.20 20.87
CA ALA A 343 -125.40 72.56 19.52
C ALA A 343 -124.94 73.97 19.14
N LEU A 344 -124.55 74.16 17.88
CA LEU A 344 -124.21 75.44 17.28
C LEU A 344 -124.91 75.58 15.92
N THR A 345 -125.58 76.70 15.67
CA THR A 345 -126.13 77.02 14.35
C THR A 345 -124.99 77.28 13.38
N LEU A 346 -124.98 76.56 12.26
CA LEU A 346 -124.00 76.70 11.20
C LEU A 346 -124.41 77.77 10.18
N ALA A 347 -125.67 77.77 9.73
CA ALA A 347 -126.18 78.73 8.73
C ALA A 347 -127.67 79.02 8.92
N SER A 348 -128.10 80.24 8.55
CA SER A 348 -129.51 80.65 8.52
C SER A 348 -129.89 81.34 7.21
N THR A 349 -131.15 81.20 6.79
CA THR A 349 -131.72 81.65 5.51
C THR A 349 -131.84 83.17 5.34
N ILE A 350 -131.54 83.98 6.36
CA ILE A 350 -131.72 85.43 6.25
C ILE A 350 -130.60 86.11 5.44
N ASN A 351 -129.38 85.55 5.28
CA ASN A 351 -128.34 86.18 4.42
C ASN A 351 -127.10 85.35 3.99
N ASP A 352 -127.00 84.02 4.19
CA ASP A 352 -125.72 83.33 3.95
C ASP A 352 -125.77 82.18 2.91
N TYR A 353 -125.02 82.33 1.81
CA TYR A 353 -124.47 81.24 0.99
C TYR A 353 -122.95 81.23 1.17
N PRO A 354 -122.42 80.70 2.28
CA PRO A 354 -121.04 80.95 2.68
C PRO A 354 -120.00 80.16 1.87
N GLY A 355 -120.43 79.21 1.03
CA GLY A 355 -119.54 78.19 0.45
C GLY A 355 -118.96 77.28 1.54
N TRP A 356 -117.91 76.53 1.21
CA TRP A 356 -117.23 75.63 2.15
C TRP A 356 -116.64 76.39 3.35
N GLN A 357 -117.00 75.96 4.56
CA GLN A 357 -116.55 76.48 5.85
C GLN A 357 -116.02 75.33 6.71
N THR A 358 -115.01 75.57 7.54
CA THR A 358 -114.47 74.52 8.43
C THR A 358 -115.09 74.60 9.82
N TYR A 359 -115.66 73.50 10.30
CA TYR A 359 -115.98 73.29 11.71
C TYR A 359 -114.80 72.62 12.41
N SER A 360 -114.54 73.02 13.65
CA SER A 360 -113.48 72.46 14.49
C SER A 360 -114.00 72.25 15.92
N TYR A 361 -113.69 71.09 16.50
CA TYR A 361 -113.98 70.75 17.88
C TYR A 361 -112.80 70.03 18.51
N THR A 362 -112.32 70.54 19.64
CA THR A 362 -111.28 69.89 20.43
C THR A 362 -111.91 69.16 21.62
N THR A 363 -111.62 67.87 21.75
CA THR A 363 -112.10 67.05 22.87
C THR A 363 -111.49 67.53 24.18
N THR A 364 -112.31 67.63 25.22
CA THR A 364 -111.89 68.11 26.55
C THR A 364 -111.69 66.99 27.57
N PHE A 365 -112.01 65.75 27.18
CA PHE A 365 -111.86 64.54 27.99
C PHE A 365 -111.55 63.35 27.07
N SER A 366 -111.05 62.26 27.66
CA SER A 366 -110.89 60.99 26.96
C SER A 366 -112.13 60.13 27.18
N GLY A 367 -112.72 59.60 26.12
CA GLY A 367 -113.90 58.73 26.21
C GLY A 367 -114.75 58.77 24.95
N GLU A 368 -116.02 58.39 25.11
CA GLU A 368 -116.98 58.38 24.01
C GLU A 368 -117.49 59.81 23.75
N HIS A 369 -117.32 60.27 22.51
CA HIS A 369 -117.76 61.58 22.03
C HIS A 369 -118.86 61.42 20.98
N ILE A 370 -119.84 62.30 20.99
CA ILE A 370 -120.99 62.29 20.08
C ILE A 370 -120.91 63.51 19.16
N PHE A 371 -120.94 63.26 17.86
CA PHE A 371 -121.00 64.29 16.83
C PHE A 371 -122.29 64.17 16.02
N GLY A 372 -122.96 65.28 15.80
CA GLY A 372 -124.21 65.35 15.07
C GLY A 372 -124.29 66.53 14.11
N LEU A 373 -125.06 66.38 13.04
CA LEU A 373 -125.33 67.43 12.06
C LEU A 373 -126.81 67.39 11.71
N GLY A 374 -127.44 68.55 11.50
CA GLY A 374 -128.85 68.60 11.14
C GLY A 374 -129.27 69.83 10.37
N VAL A 375 -130.45 69.72 9.76
CA VAL A 375 -131.17 70.77 9.04
C VAL A 375 -132.62 70.80 9.55
N MET A 376 -133.17 72.00 9.77
CA MET A 376 -134.55 72.20 10.23
C MET A 376 -135.27 73.27 9.40
N ASN A 377 -136.61 73.16 9.33
CA ASN A 377 -137.52 74.10 8.65
C ASN A 377 -138.65 74.61 9.58
N GLU A 378 -139.27 75.74 9.25
CA GLU A 378 -140.32 76.38 10.07
C GLU A 378 -141.77 76.03 9.61
N GLN A 379 -142.04 75.84 8.30
CA GLN A 379 -143.38 75.54 7.75
C GLN A 379 -143.32 74.53 6.57
N ASP A 380 -144.10 73.44 6.68
CA ASP A 380 -144.16 72.30 5.75
C ASP A 380 -144.37 72.69 4.28
N LYS A 381 -143.30 72.58 3.48
CA LYS A 381 -143.32 72.41 2.02
C LYS A 381 -142.22 71.43 1.61
N GLN A 382 -142.58 70.47 0.77
CA GLN A 382 -141.72 69.37 0.30
C GLN A 382 -140.64 69.84 -0.70
N VAL A 383 -139.66 70.64 -0.26
CA VAL A 383 -138.49 71.02 -1.09
C VAL A 383 -137.19 70.81 -0.30
N GLU A 384 -136.14 70.36 -0.99
CA GLU A 384 -134.92 69.80 -0.38
C GLU A 384 -133.88 70.86 0.05
N SER A 385 -133.69 71.05 1.36
CA SER A 385 -132.50 71.70 1.94
C SER A 385 -131.42 70.66 2.25
N ARG A 386 -130.15 70.93 1.88
CA ARG A 386 -129.03 69.97 1.98
C ARG A 386 -127.83 70.58 2.71
N LEU A 387 -127.22 69.82 3.61
CA LEU A 387 -125.92 70.13 4.22
C LEU A 387 -124.86 69.15 3.68
N ARG A 388 -123.79 69.69 3.10
CA ARG A 388 -122.64 68.94 2.59
C ARG A 388 -121.52 68.96 3.62
N VAL A 389 -120.73 67.88 3.68
CA VAL A 389 -119.57 67.74 4.56
C VAL A 389 -118.43 67.06 3.81
N ASP A 390 -117.20 67.54 4.01
CA ASP A 390 -115.97 66.99 3.42
C ASP A 390 -114.75 67.22 4.35
N ASN A 391 -113.56 66.73 4.01
CA ASN A 391 -112.29 66.98 4.70
C ASN A 391 -112.30 66.65 6.22
N PHE A 392 -112.91 65.54 6.61
CA PHE A 392 -112.89 65.08 8.00
C PHE A 392 -111.46 64.70 8.43
N LYS A 393 -110.95 65.32 9.51
CA LYS A 393 -109.60 65.10 10.05
C LYS A 393 -109.62 65.05 11.57
N ILE A 394 -108.71 64.25 12.13
CA ILE A 394 -108.45 64.14 13.57
C ILE A 394 -106.95 64.41 13.78
N THR A 395 -106.60 65.35 14.67
CA THR A 395 -105.20 65.75 14.92
C THR A 395 -104.94 66.00 16.42
N GLY A 396 -103.77 65.59 16.92
CA GLY A 396 -103.38 65.71 18.35
C GLY A 396 -103.43 64.38 19.12
N GLY A 397 -102.93 64.39 20.38
CA GLY A 397 -102.86 63.26 21.30
C GLY A 397 -101.45 62.69 21.53
N SER A 398 -101.10 62.36 22.79
CA SER A 398 -99.81 61.76 23.17
C SER A 398 -99.90 60.23 23.20
N GLN A 399 -99.19 59.53 22.30
CA GLN A 399 -98.96 58.08 22.37
C GLN A 399 -97.47 57.74 22.21
N ASN A 400 -96.99 56.81 23.03
CA ASN A 400 -95.61 56.32 23.04
C ASN A 400 -95.30 55.41 21.84
N ASP A 401 -94.27 55.80 21.07
CA ASP A 401 -93.07 55.00 20.72
C ASP A 401 -93.11 53.75 19.81
N VAL A 402 -93.92 53.75 18.75
CA VAL A 402 -93.79 52.75 17.64
C VAL A 402 -92.43 52.84 16.93
N THR A 403 -91.74 53.98 17.01
CA THR A 403 -90.44 54.21 16.35
C THR A 403 -89.27 53.53 17.08
N ALA A 404 -89.24 53.49 18.41
CA ALA A 404 -88.14 52.82 19.13
C ALA A 404 -88.15 51.29 18.94
N GLU A 405 -89.31 50.64 18.94
CA GLU A 405 -89.42 49.19 18.77
C GLU A 405 -89.00 48.74 17.36
N LEU A 406 -89.37 49.50 16.32
CA LEU A 406 -88.94 49.24 14.95
C LEU A 406 -87.42 49.45 14.77
N ASN A 407 -86.85 50.47 15.42
CA ASN A 407 -85.40 50.72 15.40
C ASN A 407 -84.61 49.61 16.12
N ALA A 408 -85.14 49.07 17.23
CA ALA A 408 -84.52 47.97 17.96
C ALA A 408 -84.52 46.66 17.13
N LEU A 409 -85.62 46.33 16.44
CA LEU A 409 -85.67 45.16 15.55
C LEU A 409 -84.68 45.30 14.38
N ASN A 410 -84.64 46.47 13.74
CA ASN A 410 -83.71 46.72 12.63
C ASN A 410 -82.24 46.62 13.09
N ALA A 411 -81.91 47.09 14.29
CA ALA A 411 -80.57 46.95 14.86
C ALA A 411 -80.21 45.47 15.10
N ALA A 412 -81.13 44.68 15.67
CA ALA A 412 -80.92 43.25 15.90
C ALA A 412 -80.73 42.44 14.61
N ILE A 413 -81.45 42.79 13.52
CA ILE A 413 -81.25 42.19 12.19
C ILE A 413 -79.84 42.46 11.66
N VAL A 414 -79.37 43.70 11.77
CA VAL A 414 -78.02 44.08 11.31
C VAL A 414 -76.95 43.33 12.10
N GLU A 415 -77.11 43.23 13.43
CA GLU A 415 -76.19 42.51 14.29
C GLU A 415 -76.15 41.00 13.97
N TYR A 416 -77.32 40.35 13.82
CA TYR A 416 -77.38 38.94 13.44
C TYR A 416 -76.75 38.67 12.07
N ASN A 417 -77.08 39.47 11.05
CA ASN A 417 -76.51 39.31 9.71
C ASN A 417 -74.98 39.49 9.72
N THR A 418 -74.48 40.46 10.49
CA THR A 418 -73.03 40.66 10.67
C THR A 418 -72.39 39.45 11.34
N ALA A 419 -73.00 38.90 12.39
CA ALA A 419 -72.49 37.72 13.09
C ALA A 419 -72.49 36.45 12.22
N VAL A 420 -73.46 36.31 11.30
CA VAL A 420 -73.47 35.25 10.29
C VAL A 420 -72.26 35.37 9.36
N THR A 421 -72.05 36.55 8.76
CA THR A 421 -70.91 36.80 7.85
C THR A 421 -69.56 36.61 8.55
N ASP A 422 -69.43 37.05 9.81
CA ASP A 422 -68.24 36.84 10.63
C ASP A 422 -67.96 35.35 10.87
N THR A 423 -69.02 34.56 11.11
CA THR A 423 -68.90 33.11 11.32
C THR A 423 -68.49 32.41 10.03
N GLU A 424 -69.09 32.77 8.90
CA GLU A 424 -68.72 32.25 7.58
C GLU A 424 -67.25 32.57 7.22
N THR A 425 -66.81 33.79 7.51
CA THR A 425 -65.41 34.21 7.33
C THR A 425 -64.47 33.39 8.23
N ALA A 426 -64.81 33.21 9.50
CA ALA A 426 -64.03 32.39 10.43
C ALA A 426 -63.96 30.91 9.99
N GLN A 427 -65.05 30.38 9.42
CA GLN A 427 -65.09 29.03 8.86
C GLN A 427 -64.15 28.91 7.66
N GLY A 428 -64.14 29.89 6.75
CA GLY A 428 -63.21 29.95 5.63
C GLY A 428 -61.75 29.99 6.07
N ASN A 429 -61.42 30.80 7.10
CA ASN A 429 -60.08 30.88 7.66
C ASN A 429 -59.62 29.56 8.30
N LEU A 430 -60.52 28.85 8.99
CA LEU A 430 -60.22 27.52 9.53
C LEU A 430 -59.93 26.52 8.40
N THR A 431 -60.74 26.50 7.34
CA THR A 431 -60.52 25.63 6.19
C THR A 431 -59.17 25.89 5.53
N ALA A 432 -58.78 27.16 5.36
CA ALA A 432 -57.47 27.53 4.85
C ALA A 432 -56.32 27.04 5.75
N ALA A 433 -56.42 27.26 7.07
CA ALA A 433 -55.42 26.82 8.04
C ALA A 433 -55.26 25.30 8.10
N ILE A 434 -56.36 24.53 7.97
CA ILE A 434 -56.30 23.06 7.85
C ILE A 434 -55.59 22.65 6.55
N GLY A 435 -55.84 23.38 5.45
CA GLY A 435 -55.13 23.17 4.19
C GLY A 435 -53.61 23.35 4.33
N GLU A 436 -53.17 24.42 5.00
CA GLU A 436 -51.76 24.67 5.30
C GLU A 436 -51.15 23.59 6.20
N HIS A 437 -51.88 23.16 7.24
CA HIS A 437 -51.46 22.05 8.10
C HIS A 437 -51.24 20.76 7.31
N ASN A 438 -52.18 20.39 6.43
CA ASN A 438 -52.06 19.19 5.62
C ASN A 438 -50.88 19.28 4.63
N ALA A 439 -50.66 20.45 4.03
CA ALA A 439 -49.50 20.68 3.16
C ALA A 439 -48.17 20.57 3.93
N ALA A 440 -48.10 21.12 5.14
CA ALA A 440 -46.93 20.99 6.02
C ALA A 440 -46.69 19.52 6.43
N ALA A 441 -47.75 18.75 6.67
CA ALA A 441 -47.65 17.32 6.99
C ALA A 441 -47.08 16.51 5.82
N SER A 442 -47.56 16.77 4.59
CA SER A 442 -47.00 16.15 3.38
C SER A 442 -45.52 16.52 3.17
N ALA A 443 -45.15 17.79 3.37
CA ALA A 443 -43.76 18.23 3.26
C ALA A 443 -42.85 17.55 4.30
N LEU A 444 -43.34 17.36 5.54
CA LEU A 444 -42.58 16.62 6.57
C LEU A 444 -42.38 15.15 6.16
N ALA A 445 -43.38 14.50 5.56
CA ALA A 445 -43.24 13.13 5.08
C ALA A 445 -42.13 13.03 4.02
N GLU A 446 -42.13 13.91 3.01
CA GLU A 446 -41.09 13.97 1.98
C GLU A 446 -39.70 14.21 2.57
N LYS A 447 -39.58 15.15 3.52
CA LYS A 447 -38.30 15.42 4.19
C LYS A 447 -37.84 14.26 5.07
N THR A 448 -38.76 13.47 5.62
CA THR A 448 -38.42 12.27 6.40
C THR A 448 -37.83 11.21 5.49
N THR A 449 -38.47 10.93 4.35
CA THR A 449 -37.93 10.02 3.34
C THR A 449 -36.56 10.45 2.81
N ALA A 450 -36.36 11.76 2.58
CA ALA A 450 -35.08 12.30 2.15
C ALA A 450 -33.98 12.12 3.22
N LYS A 451 -34.31 12.36 4.51
CA LYS A 451 -33.40 12.11 5.63
C LYS A 451 -33.00 10.65 5.72
N ASP A 452 -33.96 9.73 5.65
CA ASP A 452 -33.71 8.30 5.74
C ASP A 452 -32.85 7.80 4.57
N SER A 453 -33.11 8.29 3.35
CA SER A 453 -32.30 7.98 2.17
C SER A 453 -30.86 8.50 2.29
N ALA A 454 -30.68 9.70 2.84
CA ALA A 454 -29.37 10.29 3.05
C ALA A 454 -28.58 9.57 4.16
N GLN A 455 -29.26 9.04 5.19
CA GLN A 455 -28.64 8.18 6.20
C GLN A 455 -28.10 6.89 5.57
N THR A 456 -28.90 6.21 4.74
CA THR A 456 -28.42 5.01 4.03
C THR A 456 -27.21 5.30 3.16
N ALA A 457 -27.22 6.40 2.39
CA ALA A 457 -26.07 6.79 1.56
C ALA A 457 -24.81 7.08 2.40
N ASN A 458 -24.97 7.68 3.58
CA ASN A 458 -23.87 7.91 4.52
C ASN A 458 -23.29 6.61 5.09
N ASP A 459 -24.14 5.65 5.46
CA ASP A 459 -23.71 4.34 5.97
C ASP A 459 -22.98 3.52 4.90
N ASP A 460 -23.46 3.56 3.65
CA ASP A 460 -22.83 2.92 2.50
C ASP A 460 -21.45 3.55 2.19
N ALA A 461 -21.37 4.89 2.19
CA ALA A 461 -20.11 5.60 1.96
C ALA A 461 -19.09 5.31 3.07
N TYR A 462 -19.52 5.20 4.33
CA TYR A 462 -18.66 4.84 5.45
C TYR A 462 -18.11 3.41 5.32
N THR A 463 -18.93 2.47 4.86
CA THR A 463 -18.51 1.09 4.58
C THR A 463 -17.48 1.05 3.45
N HIS A 464 -17.70 1.82 2.37
CA HIS A 464 -16.74 1.92 1.27
C HIS A 464 -15.39 2.49 1.74
N TRP A 465 -15.43 3.56 2.54
CA TRP A 465 -14.22 4.16 3.11
C TRP A 465 -13.41 3.19 3.99
N GLN A 466 -14.08 2.38 4.83
CA GLN A 466 -13.40 1.34 5.62
C GLN A 466 -12.71 0.30 4.73
N ASN A 467 -13.40 -0.24 3.73
CA ASN A 467 -12.80 -1.22 2.81
C ASN A 467 -11.60 -0.63 2.05
N ALA A 468 -11.68 0.64 1.66
CA ALA A 468 -10.58 1.33 0.99
C ALA A 468 -9.37 1.55 1.92
N LYS A 469 -9.60 1.78 3.21
CA LYS A 469 -8.56 1.87 4.23
C LYS A 469 -7.89 0.51 4.44
N ASP A 470 -8.66 -0.55 4.68
CA ASP A 470 -8.11 -1.88 4.96
C ASP A 470 -7.30 -2.41 3.76
N GLY A 471 -7.82 -2.24 2.53
CA GLY A 471 -7.06 -2.59 1.32
C GLY A 471 -5.84 -1.72 1.07
N ALA A 472 -5.71 -0.56 1.71
CA ALA A 472 -4.52 0.28 1.67
C ALA A 472 -3.47 -0.16 2.70
N ASP A 473 -3.90 -0.66 3.86
CA ASP A 473 -3.05 -1.23 4.91
C ASP A 473 -2.43 -2.57 4.44
N GLU A 474 -3.22 -3.49 3.87
CA GLU A 474 -2.72 -4.77 3.31
C GLU A 474 -1.64 -4.58 2.23
N LYS A 475 -1.76 -3.51 1.43
CA LYS A 475 -0.78 -3.19 0.38
C LYS A 475 0.52 -2.60 0.92
N GLU A 476 0.49 -1.96 2.08
CA GLU A 476 1.70 -1.44 2.73
C GLU A 476 2.53 -2.59 3.34
N GLU A 477 1.86 -3.57 3.94
CA GLU A 477 2.50 -4.81 4.41
C GLU A 477 3.21 -5.56 3.26
N LEU A 478 2.54 -5.72 2.11
CA LEU A 478 3.15 -6.31 0.91
C LEU A 478 4.35 -5.51 0.36
N TYR A 479 4.34 -4.18 0.52
CA TYR A 479 5.46 -3.34 0.10
C TYR A 479 6.66 -3.52 1.03
N ASP A 480 6.43 -3.53 2.34
CA ASP A 480 7.48 -3.70 3.35
C ASP A 480 8.14 -5.09 3.23
N ASP A 481 7.35 -6.16 3.05
CA ASP A 481 7.85 -7.52 2.83
C ASP A 481 8.73 -7.61 1.56
N ALA A 482 8.29 -7.00 0.45
CA ALA A 482 9.05 -7.00 -0.79
C ALA A 482 10.37 -6.23 -0.67
N LYS A 483 10.36 -5.15 0.11
CA LYS A 483 11.56 -4.35 0.39
C LYS A 483 12.57 -5.14 1.24
N GLU A 484 12.11 -5.82 2.29
CA GLU A 484 12.99 -6.64 3.16
C GLU A 484 13.69 -7.74 2.36
N ILE A 485 12.95 -8.47 1.51
CA ILE A 485 13.52 -9.52 0.64
C ILE A 485 14.59 -8.93 -0.28
N SER A 486 14.32 -7.78 -0.91
CA SER A 486 15.29 -7.10 -1.79
C SER A 486 16.56 -6.69 -1.05
N ASP A 487 16.44 -6.16 0.16
CA ASP A 487 17.59 -5.70 0.96
C ASP A 487 18.47 -6.89 1.40
N VAL A 488 17.87 -8.02 1.80
CA VAL A 488 18.60 -9.25 2.16
C VAL A 488 19.36 -9.80 0.97
N SER A 489 18.71 -9.94 -0.20
CA SER A 489 19.38 -10.43 -1.41
C SER A 489 20.54 -9.54 -1.86
N HIS A 490 20.45 -8.22 -1.66
CA HIS A 490 21.55 -7.30 -1.98
C HIS A 490 22.75 -7.48 -1.04
N ALA A 491 22.51 -7.68 0.27
CA ALA A 491 23.58 -7.91 1.25
C ALA A 491 24.33 -9.24 1.00
N GLU A 492 23.61 -10.30 0.63
CA GLU A 492 24.20 -11.59 0.25
C GLU A 492 25.06 -11.48 -1.01
N TRP A 493 24.58 -10.75 -2.03
CA TRP A 493 25.34 -10.47 -3.24
C TRP A 493 26.64 -9.69 -2.96
N GLN A 494 26.57 -8.68 -2.10
CA GLN A 494 27.73 -7.88 -1.74
C GLN A 494 28.79 -8.73 -1.00
N THR A 495 28.35 -9.67 -0.18
CA THR A 495 29.21 -10.65 0.50
C THR A 495 29.92 -11.56 -0.52
N ALA A 496 29.17 -12.12 -1.47
CA ALA A 496 29.71 -13.00 -2.51
C ALA A 496 30.77 -12.31 -3.40
N ILE A 497 30.57 -11.03 -3.73
CA ILE A 497 31.56 -10.24 -4.48
C ILE A 497 32.85 -10.05 -3.69
N ASN A 498 32.73 -9.70 -2.41
CA ASN A 498 33.91 -9.46 -1.57
C ASN A 498 34.73 -10.75 -1.41
N THR A 499 34.08 -11.91 -1.28
CA THR A 499 34.73 -13.21 -1.27
C THR A 499 35.39 -13.56 -2.61
N THR A 500 34.75 -13.23 -3.74
CA THR A 500 35.34 -13.44 -5.08
C THR A 500 36.59 -12.59 -5.30
N ALA A 501 36.58 -11.34 -4.82
CA ALA A 501 37.74 -10.46 -4.89
C ALA A 501 38.92 -10.99 -4.05
N GLN A 502 38.65 -11.60 -2.89
CA GLN A 502 39.66 -12.25 -2.06
C GLN A 502 40.27 -13.47 -2.76
N LEU A 503 39.44 -14.32 -3.37
CA LEU A 503 39.91 -15.54 -4.07
C LEU A 503 40.67 -15.25 -5.38
N LEU A 504 40.34 -14.15 -6.08
CA LEU A 504 41.13 -13.69 -7.24
C LEU A 504 42.53 -13.23 -6.82
N THR A 505 42.67 -12.70 -5.60
CA THR A 505 43.97 -12.35 -5.03
C THR A 505 44.77 -13.61 -4.71
N THR A 506 44.12 -14.69 -4.25
CA THR A 506 44.75 -16.00 -4.03
C THR A 506 45.21 -16.67 -5.34
N ARG A 507 44.46 -16.50 -6.44
CA ARG A 507 44.84 -17.03 -7.76
C ARG A 507 46.12 -16.38 -8.30
N ASP A 508 46.28 -15.07 -8.11
CA ASP A 508 47.44 -14.33 -8.63
C ASP A 508 48.76 -14.73 -7.91
N ASN A 509 48.67 -15.51 -6.82
CA ASN A 509 49.82 -16.12 -6.13
C ASN A 509 50.16 -17.54 -6.64
N LEU A 510 49.45 -18.10 -7.63
CA LEU A 510 49.66 -19.47 -8.13
C LEU A 510 50.54 -19.57 -9.40
N GLU A 511 50.85 -18.46 -10.07
CA GLU A 511 51.70 -18.48 -11.27
C GLU A 511 53.18 -18.88 -11.01
N PRO A 512 53.79 -18.60 -9.84
CA PRO A 512 55.15 -19.05 -9.54
C PRO A 512 55.33 -20.58 -9.47
N LEU A 513 54.27 -21.33 -9.15
CA LEU A 513 54.32 -22.79 -8.90
C LEU A 513 54.47 -23.67 -10.15
N GLN A 514 54.48 -23.10 -11.37
CA GLN A 514 54.66 -23.87 -12.62
C GLN A 514 56.12 -24.17 -12.98
N HIS A 515 57.08 -23.67 -12.19
CA HIS A 515 58.52 -23.73 -12.48
C HIS A 515 59.34 -24.05 -11.23
N GLN A 516 58.84 -24.93 -10.36
CA GLN A 516 59.54 -25.31 -9.14
C GLN A 516 60.73 -26.24 -9.46
N THR A 517 61.86 -26.03 -8.80
CA THR A 517 63.12 -26.79 -8.92
C THR A 517 63.70 -27.09 -7.54
N ASP A 518 63.92 -28.36 -7.24
CA ASP A 518 64.58 -28.80 -6.02
C ASP A 518 66.08 -29.04 -6.25
N GLU A 519 66.92 -28.68 -5.27
CA GLU A 519 68.38 -28.76 -5.32
C GLU A 519 68.90 -29.70 -4.23
N LEU A 520 69.65 -30.74 -4.62
CA LEU A 520 70.42 -31.59 -3.71
C LEU A 520 71.90 -31.20 -3.77
N LEU A 521 72.46 -30.76 -2.65
CA LEU A 521 73.87 -30.40 -2.52
C LEU A 521 74.65 -31.54 -1.85
N ILE A 522 75.60 -32.12 -2.59
CA ILE A 522 76.59 -33.05 -2.07
C ILE A 522 77.91 -32.28 -1.85
N PRO A 523 78.45 -32.20 -0.63
CA PRO A 523 79.66 -31.42 -0.36
C PRO A 523 80.90 -31.94 -1.11
N GLU A 524 81.79 -31.02 -1.55
CA GLU A 524 83.06 -31.29 -2.27
C GLU A 524 84.00 -32.30 -1.60
N THR A 525 83.78 -32.59 -0.32
CA THR A 525 84.56 -33.56 0.46
C THR A 525 84.10 -35.00 0.25
N PHE A 526 83.09 -35.25 -0.58
CA PHE A 526 82.62 -36.59 -0.96
C PHE A 526 82.91 -36.85 -2.44
N THR A 527 83.11 -38.11 -2.77
CA THR A 527 83.30 -38.60 -4.13
C THR A 527 82.08 -39.42 -4.49
N LEU A 528 81.37 -39.03 -5.54
CA LEU A 528 80.26 -39.81 -6.07
C LEU A 528 80.77 -41.18 -6.56
N THR A 529 80.08 -42.25 -6.19
CA THR A 529 80.44 -43.63 -6.56
C THR A 529 79.41 -44.31 -7.44
N ALA A 530 78.12 -44.01 -7.29
CA ALA A 530 77.08 -44.53 -8.16
C ALA A 530 75.87 -43.59 -8.19
N ALA A 531 75.04 -43.73 -9.23
CA ALA A 531 73.76 -43.05 -9.34
C ALA A 531 72.76 -44.00 -10.00
N GLU A 532 71.92 -44.68 -9.22
CA GLU A 532 71.06 -45.76 -9.67
C GLU A 532 69.61 -45.30 -9.84
N LEU A 533 69.03 -45.44 -11.03
CA LEU A 533 67.61 -45.19 -11.27
C LEU A 533 66.81 -46.51 -11.25
N ASP A 534 65.96 -46.70 -10.24
CA ASP A 534 65.00 -47.80 -10.22
C ASP A 534 63.84 -47.50 -11.18
N LEU A 535 63.83 -48.16 -12.34
CA LEU A 535 62.80 -47.95 -13.38
C LEU A 535 61.40 -48.48 -13.01
N VAL A 536 61.28 -49.22 -11.90
CA VAL A 536 60.00 -49.74 -11.39
C VAL A 536 59.37 -48.76 -10.40
N THR A 537 60.17 -48.19 -9.50
CA THR A 537 59.68 -47.22 -8.51
C THR A 537 59.80 -45.77 -8.99
N GLY A 538 60.76 -45.48 -9.87
CA GLY A 538 61.14 -44.15 -10.31
C GLY A 538 62.16 -43.47 -9.39
N ASP A 539 62.69 -44.21 -8.40
CA ASP A 539 63.59 -43.66 -7.39
C ASP A 539 65.03 -43.56 -7.92
N LEU A 540 65.75 -42.47 -7.60
CA LEU A 540 67.16 -42.31 -7.91
C LEU A 540 68.00 -42.40 -6.63
N SER A 541 68.85 -43.41 -6.53
CA SER A 541 69.80 -43.56 -5.44
C SER A 541 71.16 -43.01 -5.83
N ILE A 542 71.65 -42.00 -5.12
CA ILE A 542 72.96 -41.40 -5.35
C ILE A 542 73.91 -41.89 -4.26
N SER A 543 74.91 -42.69 -4.63
CA SER A 543 75.91 -43.26 -3.73
C SER A 543 77.20 -42.45 -3.76
N TYR A 544 77.81 -42.23 -2.60
CA TYR A 544 79.04 -41.45 -2.46
C TYR A 544 79.94 -41.98 -1.33
N THR A 545 81.24 -41.67 -1.42
CA THR A 545 82.27 -42.09 -0.46
C THR A 545 83.15 -40.92 -0.01
N THR A 546 83.91 -41.06 1.07
CA THR A 546 84.83 -40.01 1.54
C THR A 546 86.28 -40.23 1.07
N PRO A 547 87.01 -39.18 0.64
CA PRO A 547 88.43 -39.27 0.33
C PRO A 547 89.26 -39.53 1.60
N GLY A 548 89.96 -40.67 1.65
CA GLY A 548 91.14 -40.84 2.50
C GLY A 548 90.97 -41.62 3.81
N GLY A 549 89.95 -42.46 3.93
CA GLY A 549 89.69 -43.27 5.12
C GLY A 549 90.34 -44.66 5.16
N THR A 550 91.36 -44.90 5.98
CA THR A 550 91.87 -46.28 6.22
C THR A 550 90.85 -47.14 6.99
N GLU A 551 90.27 -48.13 6.32
CA GLU A 551 89.52 -49.32 6.79
C GLU A 551 88.43 -49.18 7.87
N LEU A 552 88.00 -47.96 8.21
CA LEU A 552 86.83 -47.71 9.08
C LEU A 552 85.95 -46.53 8.61
N PHE A 553 86.31 -45.91 7.49
CA PHE A 553 85.68 -44.70 6.93
C PHE A 553 85.38 -44.81 5.43
N ALA A 554 85.55 -46.00 4.86
CA ALA A 554 85.16 -46.32 3.48
C ALA A 554 83.76 -46.95 3.47
N LEU A 555 82.83 -46.37 4.23
CA LEU A 555 81.42 -46.71 4.03
C LEU A 555 80.94 -45.91 2.83
N GLU A 556 80.34 -46.64 1.90
CA GLU A 556 79.45 -46.08 0.91
C GLU A 556 78.22 -45.55 1.65
N HIS A 557 77.84 -44.33 1.30
CA HIS A 557 76.66 -43.63 1.77
C HIS A 557 75.74 -43.43 0.58
N SER A 558 74.44 -43.44 0.81
CA SER A 558 73.46 -43.26 -0.26
C SER A 558 72.41 -42.22 0.10
N VAL A 559 71.94 -41.49 -0.90
CA VAL A 559 70.74 -40.65 -0.82
C VAL A 559 69.75 -41.20 -1.84
N THR A 560 68.62 -41.73 -1.38
CA THR A 560 67.54 -42.16 -2.27
C THR A 560 66.53 -41.03 -2.45
N ILE A 561 66.40 -40.54 -3.67
CA ILE A 561 65.36 -39.64 -4.13
C ILE A 561 64.13 -40.48 -4.51
N ALA A 562 63.07 -40.47 -3.70
CA ALA A 562 61.93 -41.40 -3.80
C ALA A 562 60.59 -40.74 -4.20
N ASP A 563 59.65 -41.56 -4.69
CA ASP A 563 58.22 -41.22 -4.93
C ASP A 563 57.94 -40.18 -6.06
N HIS A 564 58.80 -40.12 -7.09
CA HIS A 564 58.56 -39.35 -8.34
C HIS A 564 57.44 -39.95 -9.21
N LEU A 565 56.20 -39.87 -8.74
CA LEU A 565 55.08 -40.66 -9.22
C LEU A 565 54.58 -40.35 -10.65
N ILE A 566 55.07 -39.33 -11.35
CA ILE A 566 54.49 -38.91 -12.66
C ILE A 566 55.48 -38.47 -13.75
N ASP A 567 56.75 -38.17 -13.49
CA ASP A 567 57.78 -38.03 -14.53
C ASP A 567 59.11 -38.65 -14.05
N PRO A 568 59.86 -39.35 -14.91
CA PRO A 568 61.23 -39.74 -14.60
C PRO A 568 62.08 -38.49 -14.34
N ILE A 569 63.15 -38.62 -13.56
CA ILE A 569 64.12 -37.54 -13.40
C ILE A 569 64.67 -37.20 -14.78
N ASP A 570 64.48 -35.97 -15.24
CA ASP A 570 64.89 -35.54 -16.58
C ASP A 570 66.33 -34.99 -16.60
N VAL A 571 66.74 -34.32 -15.51
CA VAL A 571 68.02 -33.62 -15.39
C VAL A 571 68.56 -33.73 -13.97
N ILE A 572 69.86 -33.97 -13.82
CA ILE A 572 70.62 -33.83 -12.57
C ILE A 572 71.71 -32.79 -12.79
N THR A 573 71.82 -31.83 -11.88
CA THR A 573 72.97 -30.91 -11.85
C THR A 573 73.94 -31.28 -10.74
N LEU A 574 75.19 -31.56 -11.08
CA LEU A 574 76.26 -31.93 -10.13
C LEU A 574 77.47 -31.01 -10.36
N ASP A 575 78.25 -30.74 -9.32
CA ASP A 575 79.62 -30.20 -9.43
C ASP A 575 80.59 -31.37 -9.22
N ILE A 576 80.99 -32.04 -10.31
CA ILE A 576 81.70 -33.32 -10.21
C ILE A 576 83.20 -33.12 -10.00
N ASP A 577 83.75 -32.04 -10.55
CA ASP A 577 85.19 -31.76 -10.48
C ASP A 577 85.58 -30.81 -9.33
N GLY A 578 84.60 -30.28 -8.59
CA GLY A 578 84.76 -29.44 -7.43
C GLY A 578 85.26 -28.03 -7.77
N ASP A 579 85.03 -27.55 -8.99
CA ASP A 579 85.46 -26.23 -9.44
C ASP A 579 84.45 -25.10 -9.10
N GLY A 580 83.25 -25.48 -8.63
CA GLY A 580 82.16 -24.59 -8.28
C GLY A 580 81.22 -24.23 -9.43
N ILE A 581 81.35 -24.86 -10.59
CA ILE A 581 80.41 -24.82 -11.70
C ILE A 581 79.53 -26.08 -11.62
N LEU A 582 78.24 -25.94 -11.92
CA LEU A 582 77.33 -27.08 -11.99
C LEU A 582 77.28 -27.60 -13.42
N GLU A 583 77.66 -28.85 -13.61
CA GLU A 583 77.41 -29.62 -14.81
C GLU A 583 75.97 -30.12 -14.79
N THR A 584 75.31 -30.09 -15.95
CA THR A 584 73.92 -30.51 -16.09
C THR A 584 73.87 -31.76 -16.94
N PHE A 585 73.42 -32.87 -16.35
CA PHE A 585 73.29 -34.17 -16.99
C PHE A 585 71.82 -34.47 -17.24
N GLU A 586 71.47 -34.85 -18.46
CA GLU A 586 70.17 -35.49 -18.71
C GLU A 586 70.24 -36.96 -18.25
N VAL A 587 69.20 -37.46 -17.59
CA VAL A 587 69.18 -38.86 -17.11
C VAL A 587 68.53 -39.74 -18.15
N ALA A 588 69.30 -40.66 -18.73
CA ALA A 588 68.81 -41.55 -19.76
C ALA A 588 68.19 -42.84 -19.16
N GLY A 589 66.85 -42.93 -19.13
CA GLY A 589 66.12 -44.16 -18.74
C GLY A 589 66.09 -45.25 -19.83
N GLN A 590 66.63 -44.95 -21.00
CA GLN A 590 66.91 -45.88 -22.10
C GLN A 590 68.41 -45.73 -22.35
N PHE A 591 69.19 -46.83 -22.40
CA PHE A 591 70.68 -46.81 -22.43
C PHE A 591 71.28 -46.27 -23.75
N THR A 592 70.77 -45.16 -24.23
CA THR A 592 71.19 -44.39 -25.39
C THR A 592 70.78 -42.95 -25.13
N ALA A 593 71.74 -42.04 -25.07
CA ALA A 593 71.47 -40.62 -24.98
C ALA A 593 70.63 -40.17 -26.18
N ASP A 594 69.64 -39.33 -25.90
CA ASP A 594 68.75 -38.75 -26.91
C ASP A 594 69.26 -37.37 -27.41
N THR A 595 70.34 -36.83 -26.82
CA THR A 595 70.92 -35.52 -27.15
C THR A 595 72.46 -35.56 -27.31
N ASP A 596 73.04 -34.50 -27.87
CA ASP A 596 74.51 -34.31 -27.98
C ASP A 596 75.03 -33.43 -26.81
N SER A 597 74.45 -33.56 -25.61
CA SER A 597 74.90 -32.86 -24.39
C SER A 597 75.40 -33.89 -23.38
N ASN A 598 76.23 -33.45 -22.42
CA ASN A 598 76.70 -34.30 -21.32
C ASN A 598 75.54 -35.06 -20.69
N THR A 599 75.57 -36.39 -20.76
CA THR A 599 74.50 -37.28 -20.35
C THR A 599 75.03 -38.25 -19.30
N LEU A 600 74.26 -38.47 -18.23
CA LEU A 600 74.51 -39.56 -17.29
C LEU A 600 73.73 -40.79 -17.77
N ILE A 601 74.45 -41.84 -18.13
CA ILE A 601 73.90 -43.12 -18.58
C ILE A 601 74.28 -44.19 -17.57
N VAL A 602 73.28 -44.81 -16.95
CA VAL A 602 73.52 -45.83 -15.93
C VAL A 602 72.82 -47.11 -16.31
N GLY A 603 73.60 -48.18 -16.47
CA GLY A 603 73.23 -49.57 -16.69
C GLY A 603 72.48 -50.15 -15.51
N SER A 604 71.85 -51.31 -15.68
CA SER A 604 71.09 -51.90 -14.58
C SER A 604 71.95 -52.88 -13.79
N GLU A 605 71.70 -53.05 -12.49
CA GLU A 605 72.43 -54.06 -11.66
C GLU A 605 72.06 -55.53 -11.99
N ASN A 606 71.39 -55.77 -13.11
CA ASN A 606 70.94 -57.09 -13.47
C ASN A 606 72.07 -57.77 -14.24
N SER A 607 72.53 -58.98 -13.88
CA SER A 607 73.69 -59.64 -14.53
C SER A 607 73.52 -60.01 -16.04
N SER A 608 72.60 -59.36 -16.76
CA SER A 608 72.51 -59.39 -18.22
C SER A 608 73.37 -58.27 -18.78
N GLY A 609 74.06 -58.53 -19.89
CA GLY A 609 74.75 -57.46 -20.61
C GLY A 609 73.78 -56.50 -21.31
N GLU A 610 74.06 -55.22 -21.17
CA GLU A 610 73.35 -54.10 -21.76
C GLU A 610 74.13 -53.43 -22.90
N THR A 611 73.49 -52.47 -23.58
CA THR A 611 74.16 -51.63 -24.58
C THR A 611 73.95 -50.18 -24.20
N LEU A 612 75.01 -49.46 -23.87
CA LEU A 612 75.01 -48.09 -23.36
C LEU A 612 75.66 -47.16 -24.41
N VAL A 613 75.06 -46.00 -24.70
CA VAL A 613 75.50 -45.11 -25.79
C VAL A 613 75.41 -43.63 -25.38
N GLY A 614 76.54 -42.94 -25.16
CA GLY A 614 76.69 -41.52 -24.78
C GLY A 614 76.28 -40.50 -25.84
N ALA A 615 76.50 -40.83 -27.10
CA ALA A 615 76.24 -39.96 -28.27
C ALA A 615 77.23 -38.79 -28.40
N GLY A 616 77.05 -37.67 -27.71
CA GLY A 616 78.07 -36.65 -27.73
C GLY A 616 77.87 -35.63 -26.62
N GLY A 617 78.91 -34.85 -26.34
CA GLY A 617 79.06 -34.22 -25.02
C GLY A 617 79.97 -35.07 -24.15
N ASP A 618 80.42 -34.51 -23.02
CA ASP A 618 81.30 -35.22 -22.10
C ASP A 618 80.42 -36.08 -21.18
N ASP A 619 80.19 -37.34 -21.58
CA ASP A 619 79.20 -38.22 -20.98
C ASP A 619 79.76 -38.99 -19.79
N TRP A 620 78.89 -39.31 -18.83
CA TRP A 620 79.23 -40.24 -17.74
C TRP A 620 78.44 -41.53 -17.92
N ILE A 621 79.13 -42.63 -18.22
CA ILE A 621 78.52 -43.94 -18.48
C ILE A 621 78.95 -44.94 -17.42
N ILE A 622 77.99 -45.59 -16.77
CA ILE A 622 78.22 -46.63 -15.76
C ILE A 622 77.51 -47.91 -16.22
N GLY A 623 78.23 -49.01 -16.43
CA GLY A 623 77.70 -50.29 -16.92
C GLY A 623 76.98 -51.12 -15.86
N ASN A 624 77.49 -51.10 -14.62
CA ASN A 624 77.05 -51.97 -13.52
C ASN A 624 77.30 -53.47 -13.80
N ASP A 625 76.50 -54.37 -13.23
CA ASP A 625 76.66 -55.82 -13.39
C ASP A 625 76.21 -56.25 -14.81
N GLY A 626 77.04 -56.95 -15.59
CA GLY A 626 76.65 -57.37 -16.94
C GLY A 626 77.85 -57.60 -17.85
N ASP A 627 77.65 -58.31 -18.98
CA ASP A 627 78.65 -58.31 -20.07
C ASP A 627 78.25 -57.19 -21.06
N ASP A 628 78.60 -55.95 -20.75
CA ASP A 628 78.05 -54.76 -21.38
C ASP A 628 78.71 -54.39 -22.71
N THR A 629 78.01 -53.60 -23.51
CA THR A 629 78.55 -52.96 -24.70
C THR A 629 78.38 -51.46 -24.60
N ILE A 630 79.47 -50.74 -24.32
CA ILE A 630 79.46 -49.31 -24.03
C ILE A 630 80.04 -48.52 -25.21
N PHE A 631 79.42 -47.40 -25.55
CA PHE A 631 79.87 -46.45 -26.56
C PHE A 631 79.79 -45.03 -25.99
N GLY A 632 80.92 -44.36 -25.72
CA GLY A 632 80.97 -42.95 -25.33
C GLY A 632 80.53 -42.04 -26.48
N ALA A 633 81.16 -42.23 -27.63
CA ALA A 633 80.99 -41.47 -28.87
C ALA A 633 81.73 -40.12 -28.86
N ASP A 634 81.08 -38.96 -29.05
CA ASP A 634 81.82 -37.69 -29.26
C ASP A 634 81.89 -36.82 -27.99
N GLY A 635 82.98 -36.84 -27.22
CA GLY A 635 83.25 -35.95 -26.08
C GLY A 635 84.33 -36.52 -25.18
N ASP A 636 84.70 -35.81 -24.12
CA ASP A 636 85.65 -36.32 -23.11
C ASP A 636 84.85 -37.18 -22.10
N ASP A 637 84.63 -38.46 -22.42
CA ASP A 637 83.69 -39.32 -21.69
C ASP A 637 84.32 -39.99 -20.46
N THR A 638 83.57 -40.09 -19.35
CA THR A 638 83.91 -40.93 -18.19
C THR A 638 83.11 -42.22 -18.24
N ILE A 639 83.76 -43.37 -18.37
CA ILE A 639 83.13 -44.68 -18.57
C ILE A 639 83.61 -45.66 -17.50
N ASP A 640 82.68 -46.20 -16.72
CA ASP A 640 82.88 -47.37 -15.86
C ASP A 640 82.11 -48.57 -16.44
N GLY A 641 82.83 -49.64 -16.78
CA GLY A 641 82.28 -50.90 -17.29
C GLY A 641 81.53 -51.71 -16.24
N GLY A 642 81.86 -51.54 -14.95
CA GLY A 642 81.24 -52.31 -13.88
C GLY A 642 81.72 -53.76 -13.82
N ALA A 643 80.83 -54.72 -13.68
CA ALA A 643 81.17 -56.12 -13.43
C ALA A 643 80.68 -57.07 -14.52
N GLY A 644 81.58 -57.52 -15.39
CA GLY A 644 81.39 -58.66 -16.26
C GLY A 644 82.43 -58.64 -17.36
N ALA A 645 82.11 -59.16 -18.55
CA ALA A 645 83.01 -59.08 -19.70
C ALA A 645 82.54 -58.01 -20.68
N ASP A 646 83.02 -56.79 -20.47
CA ASP A 646 82.52 -55.58 -21.11
C ASP A 646 83.24 -55.28 -22.42
N THR A 647 82.53 -54.65 -23.35
CA THR A 647 83.06 -54.14 -24.62
C THR A 647 82.83 -52.66 -24.70
N ILE A 648 83.86 -51.86 -24.48
CA ILE A 648 83.78 -50.41 -24.34
C ILE A 648 84.41 -49.75 -25.57
N THR A 649 83.77 -48.73 -26.12
CA THR A 649 84.35 -47.80 -27.09
C THR A 649 84.22 -46.44 -26.44
N GLY A 650 85.33 -45.74 -26.17
CA GLY A 650 85.30 -44.34 -25.72
C GLY A 650 84.76 -43.48 -26.86
N GLY A 651 85.63 -43.00 -27.74
CA GLY A 651 85.20 -42.47 -29.02
C GLY A 651 86.12 -41.35 -29.45
N THR A 652 85.56 -40.17 -29.72
CA THR A 652 86.34 -38.97 -29.99
C THR A 652 86.39 -38.07 -28.76
N GLY A 653 87.56 -37.82 -28.23
CA GLY A 653 87.76 -36.97 -27.04
C GLY A 653 88.83 -37.58 -26.18
N ASP A 654 89.11 -36.97 -25.04
CA ASP A 654 90.03 -37.51 -24.04
C ASP A 654 89.19 -38.31 -23.00
N ASP A 655 88.98 -39.61 -23.24
CA ASP A 655 88.07 -40.44 -22.44
C ASP A 655 88.75 -41.06 -21.19
N ASP A 656 88.06 -41.16 -20.06
CA ASP A 656 88.48 -41.93 -18.88
C ASP A 656 87.68 -43.23 -18.75
N ILE A 657 88.33 -44.38 -18.99
CA ILE A 657 87.69 -45.68 -19.13
C ILE A 657 88.21 -46.66 -18.06
N GLU A 658 87.33 -47.08 -17.16
CA GLU A 658 87.54 -48.20 -16.25
C GLU A 658 86.74 -49.41 -16.74
N GLY A 659 87.40 -50.53 -17.04
CA GLY A 659 86.72 -51.78 -17.42
C GLY A 659 86.09 -52.53 -16.26
N GLY A 660 86.50 -52.23 -15.03
CA GLY A 660 85.95 -52.84 -13.84
C GLY A 660 86.37 -54.30 -13.65
N SER A 661 85.42 -55.18 -13.37
CA SER A 661 85.69 -56.58 -12.98
C SER A 661 85.18 -57.61 -13.98
N GLY A 662 86.05 -58.05 -14.87
CA GLY A 662 85.92 -59.37 -15.47
C GLY A 662 86.92 -59.57 -16.60
N SER A 663 86.50 -59.50 -17.85
CA SER A 663 87.39 -59.72 -18.98
C SER A 663 87.05 -58.73 -20.08
N ASP A 664 87.60 -57.54 -19.94
CA ASP A 664 87.03 -56.36 -20.58
C ASP A 664 87.82 -55.99 -21.84
N THR A 665 87.13 -55.39 -22.80
CA THR A 665 87.64 -55.08 -24.12
C THR A 665 87.35 -53.63 -24.49
N VAL A 666 88.39 -52.79 -24.58
CA VAL A 666 88.26 -51.44 -25.15
C VAL A 666 88.54 -51.48 -26.65
N VAL A 667 87.66 -50.90 -27.46
CA VAL A 667 87.72 -50.91 -28.92
C VAL A 667 88.11 -49.54 -29.44
N PHE A 668 89.22 -49.47 -30.18
CA PHE A 668 89.69 -48.24 -30.82
C PHE A 668 89.49 -48.27 -32.33
N ALA A 669 88.95 -47.18 -32.87
CA ALA A 669 88.68 -47.02 -34.30
C ALA A 669 89.95 -46.67 -35.09
N GLY A 670 90.82 -47.65 -35.34
CA GLY A 670 92.03 -47.44 -36.14
C GLY A 670 92.90 -48.69 -36.20
N ASN A 671 94.06 -48.60 -36.85
CA ASN A 671 95.07 -49.65 -36.73
C ASN A 671 95.97 -49.32 -35.53
N LYS A 672 96.54 -50.32 -34.86
CA LYS A 672 97.46 -50.10 -33.71
C LYS A 672 98.56 -49.09 -33.97
N GLY A 673 99.06 -49.03 -35.22
CA GLY A 673 100.14 -48.12 -35.62
C GLY A 673 99.76 -46.63 -35.63
N ASP A 674 98.48 -46.31 -35.48
CA ASP A 674 97.96 -44.95 -35.36
C ASP A 674 97.98 -44.46 -33.89
N PHE A 675 98.27 -45.33 -32.91
CA PHE A 675 98.21 -45.02 -31.47
C PHE A 675 99.57 -45.12 -30.78
N THR A 676 99.73 -44.36 -29.69
CA THR A 676 100.83 -44.48 -28.73
C THR A 676 100.31 -44.81 -27.34
N PHE A 677 101.15 -45.42 -26.51
CA PHE A 677 100.77 -45.94 -25.20
C PHE A 677 101.73 -45.45 -24.11
N ALA A 678 101.21 -44.93 -23.01
CA ALA A 678 101.93 -44.58 -21.80
C ALA A 678 101.26 -45.19 -20.57
N VAL A 679 102.00 -45.44 -19.49
CA VAL A 679 101.46 -46.07 -18.28
C VAL A 679 101.82 -45.21 -17.08
N ALA A 680 100.81 -44.82 -16.31
CA ALA A 680 100.95 -44.08 -15.06
C ALA A 680 101.44 -45.00 -13.92
N SER A 681 101.77 -44.44 -12.77
CA SER A 681 102.38 -45.19 -11.65
C SER A 681 101.40 -46.11 -10.91
N ASP A 682 100.10 -45.87 -11.04
CA ASP A 682 98.97 -46.64 -10.51
C ASP A 682 98.59 -47.82 -11.41
N GLY A 683 98.97 -47.80 -12.68
CA GLY A 683 98.64 -48.84 -13.65
C GLY A 683 97.62 -48.40 -14.71
N THR A 684 97.14 -47.16 -14.66
CA THR A 684 96.31 -46.58 -15.71
C THR A 684 97.13 -46.44 -17.00
N LEU A 685 96.58 -46.97 -18.10
CA LEU A 685 97.17 -46.95 -19.42
C LEU A 685 96.61 -45.76 -20.20
N THR A 686 97.45 -44.80 -20.55
CA THR A 686 97.09 -43.75 -21.50
C THR A 686 97.27 -44.26 -22.93
N VAL A 687 96.21 -44.22 -23.73
CA VAL A 687 96.21 -44.48 -25.17
C VAL A 687 96.07 -43.14 -25.88
N THR A 688 96.85 -42.88 -26.92
CA THR A 688 96.83 -41.57 -27.60
C THR A 688 96.82 -41.75 -29.11
N ASP A 689 95.81 -41.19 -29.78
CA ASP A 689 95.70 -41.18 -31.25
C ASP A 689 96.71 -40.21 -31.89
N GLU A 690 97.73 -40.73 -32.57
CA GLU A 690 98.66 -39.93 -33.38
C GLU A 690 98.30 -39.91 -34.88
N GLY A 691 97.12 -40.45 -35.25
CA GLY A 691 96.61 -40.58 -36.61
C GLY A 691 96.20 -39.26 -37.28
N THR A 692 95.54 -39.33 -38.46
CA THR A 692 95.16 -38.13 -39.24
C THR A 692 94.01 -37.34 -38.61
N GLY A 693 94.31 -36.60 -37.55
CA GLY A 693 93.39 -35.65 -36.93
C GLY A 693 93.50 -35.53 -35.41
N ASN A 694 94.11 -36.50 -34.72
CA ASN A 694 93.99 -36.69 -33.26
C ASN A 694 92.52 -36.58 -32.83
N THR A 695 91.64 -37.26 -33.56
CA THR A 695 90.20 -37.11 -33.36
C THR A 695 89.71 -38.04 -32.28
N LEU A 696 90.42 -39.14 -31.98
CA LEU A 696 90.10 -40.04 -30.86
C LEU A 696 90.81 -39.62 -29.54
N GLY A 697 91.44 -38.44 -29.52
CA GLY A 697 92.07 -37.87 -28.32
C GLY A 697 93.06 -38.75 -27.55
N VAL A 698 93.09 -38.52 -26.24
CA VAL A 698 93.98 -39.11 -25.25
C VAL A 698 93.17 -39.79 -24.16
N ASP A 699 93.04 -41.11 -24.28
CA ASP A 699 92.19 -41.90 -23.38
C ASP A 699 93.01 -42.46 -22.22
N THR A 700 92.48 -42.41 -21.00
CA THR A 700 92.95 -43.19 -19.86
C THR A 700 92.15 -44.49 -19.76
N VAL A 701 92.85 -45.61 -19.62
CA VAL A 701 92.24 -46.95 -19.57
C VAL A 701 92.78 -47.73 -18.38
N SER A 702 91.91 -48.17 -17.49
CA SER A 702 92.21 -49.10 -16.40
C SER A 702 91.17 -50.21 -16.33
N GLY A 703 91.42 -51.26 -15.54
CA GLY A 703 90.49 -52.40 -15.43
C GLY A 703 90.26 -53.26 -16.69
N VAL A 704 91.05 -53.12 -17.76
CA VAL A 704 90.77 -53.76 -19.07
C VAL A 704 91.81 -54.81 -19.46
N GLU A 705 91.37 -55.96 -20.00
CA GLU A 705 92.23 -57.07 -20.47
C GLU A 705 92.58 -57.02 -21.95
N THR A 706 91.78 -56.35 -22.79
CA THR A 706 91.95 -56.37 -24.24
C THR A 706 91.76 -54.98 -24.84
N LEU A 707 92.69 -54.55 -25.70
CA LEU A 707 92.49 -53.41 -26.58
C LEU A 707 92.31 -53.92 -28.01
N SER A 708 91.14 -53.69 -28.60
CA SER A 708 90.81 -54.14 -29.95
C SER A 708 91.02 -53.03 -30.98
N PHE A 709 91.68 -53.35 -32.08
CA PHE A 709 91.96 -52.45 -33.20
C PHE A 709 91.59 -53.12 -34.53
N ALA A 710 91.43 -52.34 -35.60
CA ALA A 710 91.04 -52.84 -36.93
C ALA A 710 92.02 -53.87 -37.53
N ASP A 711 93.30 -53.84 -37.13
CA ASP A 711 94.34 -54.77 -37.52
C ASP A 711 94.70 -55.81 -36.42
N GLY A 712 93.83 -55.96 -35.42
CA GLY A 712 93.83 -57.03 -34.42
C GLY A 712 94.17 -56.56 -33.00
N ASP A 713 93.90 -57.43 -32.04
CA ASP A 713 93.87 -57.06 -30.61
C ASP A 713 95.25 -57.09 -29.93
N LEU A 714 95.38 -56.28 -28.88
CA LEU A 714 96.44 -56.33 -27.88
C LEU A 714 95.86 -56.82 -26.54
N THR A 715 96.48 -57.83 -25.93
CA THR A 715 96.18 -58.22 -24.55
C THR A 715 96.91 -57.32 -23.58
N VAL A 716 96.18 -56.76 -22.64
CA VAL A 716 96.66 -55.96 -21.50
C VAL A 716 96.88 -56.89 -20.32
N THR A 717 98.02 -56.75 -19.63
CA THR A 717 98.27 -57.46 -18.38
C THR A 717 98.88 -56.51 -17.38
N THR A 718 98.13 -56.21 -16.33
CA THR A 718 98.56 -55.34 -15.23
C THR A 718 99.18 -56.18 -14.12
N LEU A 719 100.47 -55.97 -13.86
CA LEU A 719 101.22 -56.68 -12.83
C LEU A 719 101.08 -55.98 -11.47
N ALA A 720 101.22 -56.76 -10.39
CA ALA A 720 101.26 -56.23 -9.03
C ALA A 720 102.33 -55.12 -8.90
N GLY A 721 101.87 -53.87 -8.70
CA GLY A 721 102.71 -52.66 -8.66
C GLY A 721 102.56 -51.69 -9.84
N GLY A 722 101.47 -51.78 -10.62
CA GLY A 722 101.09 -50.78 -11.65
C GLY A 722 101.81 -50.91 -13.00
N ALA A 723 102.57 -51.99 -13.23
CA ALA A 723 103.25 -52.19 -14.51
C ALA A 723 102.33 -52.89 -15.52
N VAL A 724 102.01 -52.23 -16.63
CA VAL A 724 101.18 -52.78 -17.71
C VAL A 724 102.05 -53.37 -18.83
N THR A 725 101.69 -54.56 -19.32
CA THR A 725 102.29 -55.19 -20.50
C THR A 725 101.25 -55.35 -21.59
N LEU A 726 101.55 -54.89 -22.81
CA LEU A 726 100.72 -55.10 -24.00
C LEU A 726 101.33 -56.20 -24.88
N THR A 727 100.53 -57.20 -25.29
CA THR A 727 100.98 -58.28 -26.18
C THR A 727 100.01 -58.53 -27.32
N GLY A 728 100.49 -58.48 -28.57
CA GLY A 728 99.69 -58.80 -29.76
C GLY A 728 100.06 -60.13 -30.44
N SER A 729 99.27 -60.53 -31.45
CA SER A 729 99.41 -61.81 -32.19
C SER A 729 99.77 -61.64 -33.68
N GLY A 730 99.81 -60.40 -34.18
CA GLY A 730 100.21 -60.03 -35.53
C GLY A 730 101.71 -59.84 -35.70
N VAL A 731 102.18 -59.77 -36.95
CA VAL A 731 103.61 -59.56 -37.28
C VAL A 731 104.04 -58.09 -37.11
N GLY A 732 103.08 -57.19 -36.89
CA GLY A 732 103.27 -55.75 -36.67
C GLY A 732 103.10 -55.29 -35.22
N ASP A 733 102.91 -56.22 -34.28
CA ASP A 733 102.63 -55.96 -32.86
C ASP A 733 103.89 -55.95 -31.99
#